data_AF-A0AAV4BHC3-F1
#
_entry.id   AF-A0AAV4BHC3-F1
#
_cell.length_a   1.000
_cell.length_b   1.000
_cell.length_c   1.000
_cell.angle_alpha   90.00
_cell.angle_beta   90.00
_cell.angle_gamma   90.00
#
_symmetry.space_group_name_H-M   'P 1'
#
loop_
_entity.id
_entity.type
_entity.pdbx_description
1 polymer ?
#
loop_
_entity_poly.entity_id
_entity_poly.type
_entity_poly.pdbx_seq_one_letter_code
_entity_poly.pdbx_strand_id
1 'polypeptide(L)'
;MAKVVTVGASVTLVSLLLLTSLKLVQEKRSASSPTSDENVAVDVSSKPEASTPEVTTFADTTEMPPKQDDSVLEDIDMVDITEMLSKHGFSTLEDTELADTTEMPSKPKASTLEDTEFADTTKMPSKKGVSTSEDIDMVDITKILSEHAFSTLDDTAFADTTKMSSKQDVYTPTGAKVMAMTKLPSKSDFSTFEDTAAAVDTTKMLSKRTSSALQYSKFESTPDGPTTASSELSSSSKILPETSSHTGLDSSQSEYTTELGSTTASLPEASSTVEAEETVQQPNIVFVLADDYGYSDIGYHGSDIQTPVMDRLAAEGVKLENYYVQPMCAPTRSQLLTGRYQIHTGLQHDNIEVCQPTGLPLDNPTLADKLKEAGYSTQMVGKWHLGYFKSEYMPHNRGFDYFYGMLLGHANHYNHKHNYRKKPYIDLRENDRIVRNETGHYSTHLFTKKAVDIVKAHDKAKPLFLYLSYQAVHGPIQVPESYKTPYGHIMNKKRKAYAGMVSAMDEGVGMLENALKQEGMWNNTVLVFSSDNGGRVKFGSSNYPLRGEKHSLWEGGVKSIGFVSGGLVKRKGAVSKDLMHVSDWFPTLVNLAGGNLNGTKPLDGVDQWDAINEGTPGKRQILLHNIDPLQSRRGRPKYKNTFDTSIRAALRAGDLKLITGDPDRGVWLPPLGSNIKERKGWNKKGSKNVWLFNITADPNERKDLSYKLKGDVKRMLSMLETFEKTAVEPFYPDKDNRCNPASNGNAWGPWM
;
A
#
# COMPACT_ATOMS: atom_id res chain seq x y z
N MET A 1 -76.81 -18.28 -32.69
CA MET A 1 -77.65 -17.80 -31.57
C MET A 1 -76.78 -17.02 -30.58
N ALA A 2 -77.40 -16.28 -29.64
CA ALA A 2 -76.90 -15.68 -28.39
C ALA A 2 -75.43 -15.89 -27.92
N LYS A 3 -74.75 -14.96 -27.21
CA LYS A 3 -74.91 -13.52 -26.86
C LYS A 3 -73.68 -13.11 -25.98
N VAL A 4 -73.54 -11.83 -25.55
CA VAL A 4 -72.67 -11.34 -24.43
C VAL A 4 -71.15 -11.39 -24.75
N VAL A 5 -70.22 -10.44 -24.48
CA VAL A 5 -70.04 -9.06 -23.94
C VAL A 5 -68.50 -8.96 -23.67
N THR A 6 -67.74 -7.86 -23.58
CA THR A 6 -67.71 -6.48 -24.13
C THR A 6 -66.28 -5.92 -23.81
N VAL A 7 -65.88 -4.78 -24.41
CA VAL A 7 -64.66 -3.97 -24.10
C VAL A 7 -63.34 -4.53 -24.64
N GLY A 8 -62.44 -3.63 -25.04
CA GLY A 8 -61.06 -3.91 -25.43
C GLY A 8 -60.18 -2.66 -25.41
N ALA A 9 -58.93 -2.81 -25.89
CA ALA A 9 -57.95 -1.77 -26.18
C ALA A 9 -57.39 -0.91 -25.01
N SER A 10 -56.19 -1.31 -24.59
CA SER A 10 -54.99 -0.44 -24.50
C SER A 10 -54.85 0.64 -23.40
N VAL A 11 -54.07 0.26 -22.38
CA VAL A 11 -52.92 1.00 -21.81
C VAL A 11 -53.07 2.51 -21.55
N THR A 12 -53.07 2.88 -20.26
CA THR A 12 -52.73 4.24 -19.80
C THR A 12 -52.04 4.17 -18.42
N LEU A 13 -51.20 5.16 -18.10
CA LEU A 13 -50.37 5.29 -16.88
C LEU A 13 -49.25 4.22 -16.76
N VAL A 14 -48.02 4.54 -16.32
CA VAL A 14 -47.49 5.78 -15.71
C VAL A 14 -46.25 6.27 -16.48
N SER A 15 -46.33 7.43 -17.18
CA SER A 15 -45.17 8.27 -17.60
C SER A 15 -45.58 9.63 -18.21
N LEU A 16 -46.66 10.28 -17.73
CA LEU A 16 -46.97 11.64 -18.17
C LEU A 16 -47.84 12.41 -17.14
N LEU A 17 -47.22 13.23 -16.28
CA LEU A 17 -47.91 14.32 -15.55
C LEU A 17 -46.95 15.31 -14.85
N LEU A 18 -45.94 15.82 -15.56
CA LEU A 18 -45.13 16.96 -15.06
C LEU A 18 -44.57 17.88 -16.17
N LEU A 19 -45.39 18.10 -17.19
CA LEU A 19 -45.25 19.19 -18.17
C LEU A 19 -46.67 19.63 -18.59
N THR A 20 -46.81 20.89 -19.03
CA THR A 20 -48.08 21.55 -19.39
C THR A 20 -49.20 21.52 -18.33
N SER A 21 -49.09 22.41 -17.35
CA SER A 21 -50.25 23.03 -16.69
C SER A 21 -50.12 24.54 -16.77
N LEU A 22 -50.37 25.10 -17.96
CA LEU A 22 -50.37 26.55 -18.19
C LEU A 22 -51.18 26.88 -19.45
N LYS A 23 -52.01 27.94 -19.35
CA LYS A 23 -52.87 28.53 -20.38
C LYS A 23 -54.02 27.66 -20.94
N LEU A 24 -55.17 27.77 -20.26
CA LEU A 24 -56.32 28.43 -20.91
C LEU A 24 -57.27 29.06 -19.88
N VAL A 25 -57.05 30.35 -19.60
CA VAL A 25 -58.05 31.31 -19.11
C VAL A 25 -57.92 32.55 -19.99
N GLN A 26 -59.03 33.26 -20.21
CA GLN A 26 -59.23 34.12 -21.38
C GLN A 26 -58.70 35.56 -21.27
N GLU A 27 -58.34 36.06 -22.46
CA GLU A 27 -58.62 37.41 -22.99
C GLU A 27 -57.89 38.69 -22.53
N LYS A 28 -57.59 39.47 -23.59
CA LYS A 28 -57.59 40.95 -23.73
C LYS A 28 -56.35 41.76 -23.32
N ARG A 29 -55.69 42.24 -24.39
CA ARG A 29 -54.91 43.50 -24.57
C ARG A 29 -53.50 43.53 -23.95
N SER A 30 -52.48 44.09 -24.61
CA SER A 30 -52.34 44.51 -26.02
C SER A 30 -50.85 44.69 -26.40
N ALA A 31 -50.59 44.97 -27.69
CA ALA A 31 -49.30 45.28 -28.34
C ALA A 31 -48.37 46.26 -27.58
N SER A 32 -47.06 46.36 -27.86
CA SER A 32 -46.40 46.18 -29.18
C SER A 32 -44.92 45.75 -29.18
N SER A 33 -44.54 45.03 -30.24
CA SER A 33 -43.18 44.82 -30.81
C SER A 33 -42.88 45.90 -31.88
N PRO A 34 -41.89 45.79 -32.81
CA PRO A 34 -40.71 44.90 -32.97
C PRO A 34 -39.39 45.75 -32.86
N THR A 35 -38.22 45.62 -33.54
CA THR A 35 -37.66 44.88 -34.71
C THR A 35 -36.13 44.64 -34.55
N SER A 36 -35.53 43.83 -35.46
CA SER A 36 -34.24 44.03 -36.18
C SER A 36 -32.89 44.32 -35.47
N ASP A 37 -31.71 43.91 -35.96
CA ASP A 37 -31.30 42.87 -36.94
C ASP A 37 -29.74 42.72 -36.93
N GLU A 38 -29.24 41.67 -37.60
CA GLU A 38 -27.93 41.57 -38.30
C GLU A 38 -26.55 42.01 -37.67
N ASN A 39 -25.68 40.99 -37.50
CA ASN A 39 -24.34 40.84 -38.11
C ASN A 39 -23.05 41.63 -37.70
N VAL A 40 -21.94 40.86 -37.77
CA VAL A 40 -20.52 41.22 -38.08
C VAL A 40 -19.68 42.01 -37.06
N ALA A 41 -18.93 41.23 -36.25
CA ALA A 41 -17.45 41.16 -36.10
C ALA A 41 -16.49 42.39 -36.15
N VAL A 42 -15.30 42.17 -35.55
CA VAL A 42 -14.02 42.95 -35.59
C VAL A 42 -14.02 44.39 -35.02
N ASP A 43 -12.95 44.93 -34.40
CA ASP A 43 -11.67 44.34 -33.92
C ASP A 43 -11.04 45.13 -32.73
N VAL A 44 -9.99 44.56 -32.12
CA VAL A 44 -8.79 45.18 -31.51
C VAL A 44 -8.85 46.53 -30.75
N SER A 45 -8.41 46.47 -29.48
CA SER A 45 -7.85 47.56 -28.65
C SER A 45 -8.82 48.65 -28.12
N SER A 46 -8.51 49.42 -27.07
CA SER A 46 -7.24 49.60 -26.35
C SER A 46 -7.41 49.84 -24.82
N LYS A 47 -6.32 49.67 -24.07
CA LYS A 47 -6.06 50.24 -22.72
C LYS A 47 -5.75 51.76 -22.84
N PRO A 48 -5.68 52.59 -21.76
CA PRO A 48 -5.41 52.23 -20.35
C PRO A 48 -6.22 53.02 -19.28
N GLU A 49 -5.71 52.98 -18.04
CA GLU A 49 -5.87 53.90 -16.88
C GLU A 49 -7.27 54.44 -16.50
N ALA A 50 -7.82 54.24 -15.29
CA ALA A 50 -7.31 54.30 -13.91
C ALA A 50 -7.23 55.71 -13.29
N SER A 51 -8.28 56.09 -12.55
CA SER A 51 -8.27 57.18 -11.57
C SER A 51 -9.29 56.98 -10.44
N THR A 52 -8.79 56.60 -9.27
CA THR A 52 -9.33 56.98 -7.95
C THR A 52 -9.11 58.50 -7.73
N PRO A 53 -9.85 59.24 -6.86
CA PRO A 53 -10.02 58.88 -5.44
C PRO A 53 -11.31 59.38 -4.75
N GLU A 54 -11.28 59.33 -3.40
CA GLU A 54 -12.09 60.05 -2.40
C GLU A 54 -13.61 59.77 -2.38
N VAL A 55 -14.20 59.18 -1.33
CA VAL A 55 -14.15 59.46 0.13
C VAL A 55 -14.86 60.77 0.49
N THR A 56 -16.06 60.65 1.05
CA THR A 56 -16.59 61.59 2.05
C THR A 56 -17.60 60.87 2.94
N THR A 57 -17.62 61.21 4.22
CA THR A 57 -18.49 60.58 5.24
C THR A 57 -19.69 61.46 5.53
N PHE A 58 -20.87 60.86 5.69
CA PHE A 58 -21.96 61.44 6.47
C PHE A 58 -22.65 60.38 7.32
N ALA A 59 -23.10 60.79 8.50
CA ALA A 59 -24.04 60.08 9.33
C ALA A 59 -25.21 61.03 9.62
N ASP A 60 -26.43 60.51 9.75
CA ASP A 60 -27.13 60.53 11.05
C ASP A 60 -28.27 59.48 11.06
N THR A 61 -29.00 59.44 12.17
CA THR A 61 -29.97 58.43 12.60
C THR A 61 -31.36 58.52 11.96
N THR A 62 -32.11 57.40 11.99
CA THR A 62 -33.50 57.42 12.46
C THR A 62 -33.99 56.06 12.99
N GLU A 63 -34.40 56.12 14.25
CA GLU A 63 -35.19 55.25 15.14
C GLU A 63 -36.02 54.04 14.61
N MET A 64 -36.17 53.02 15.48
CA MET A 64 -37.15 51.92 15.40
C MET A 64 -37.83 51.65 16.76
N PRO A 65 -39.17 51.46 16.78
CA PRO A 65 -39.87 50.73 17.84
C PRO A 65 -40.92 49.71 17.31
N PRO A 66 -41.53 48.84 18.15
CA PRO A 66 -41.01 48.11 19.31
C PRO A 66 -41.30 46.58 19.25
N LYS A 67 -41.17 45.87 20.38
CA LYS A 67 -41.28 44.39 20.55
C LYS A 67 -42.72 43.86 20.77
N GLN A 68 -42.92 42.56 20.57
CA GLN A 68 -43.48 41.51 21.49
C GLN A 68 -43.74 40.22 20.67
N ASP A 69 -43.78 38.98 21.18
CA ASP A 69 -43.17 38.28 22.34
C ASP A 69 -43.02 36.78 21.90
N ASP A 70 -42.32 35.85 22.55
CA ASP A 70 -42.65 35.23 23.85
C ASP A 70 -41.41 34.58 24.54
N SER A 71 -41.57 34.23 25.81
CA SER A 71 -40.59 33.56 26.70
C SER A 71 -41.32 32.55 27.62
N VAL A 72 -40.72 31.74 28.50
CA VAL A 72 -39.41 31.71 29.19
C VAL A 72 -39.02 30.23 29.45
N LEU A 73 -37.72 29.90 29.58
CA LEU A 73 -37.14 29.08 30.68
C LEU A 73 -35.62 28.88 30.52
N GLU A 74 -34.91 28.77 31.65
CA GLU A 74 -33.49 29.15 31.78
C GLU A 74 -32.54 28.01 32.23
N ASP A 75 -31.25 28.33 32.33
CA ASP A 75 -30.16 27.46 32.77
C ASP A 75 -30.27 26.98 34.22
N ILE A 76 -29.67 25.81 34.52
CA ILE A 76 -29.31 25.40 35.89
C ILE A 76 -27.89 24.80 35.87
N ASP A 77 -26.99 25.40 36.65
CA ASP A 77 -25.65 24.86 36.94
C ASP A 77 -25.72 23.67 37.91
N MET A 78 -24.92 22.62 37.70
CA MET A 78 -24.82 21.51 38.65
C MET A 78 -23.71 21.73 39.68
N VAL A 79 -24.11 22.25 40.84
CA VAL A 79 -23.41 22.06 42.11
C VAL A 79 -24.27 21.17 43.01
N ASP A 80 -23.59 20.32 43.77
CA ASP A 80 -24.11 19.39 44.78
C ASP A 80 -25.05 18.25 44.32
N ILE A 81 -24.49 17.03 44.33
CA ILE A 81 -25.23 15.75 44.18
C ILE A 81 -25.26 14.99 45.54
N THR A 82 -24.66 15.55 46.59
CA THR A 82 -24.52 14.90 47.91
C THR A 82 -25.85 14.83 48.66
N GLU A 83 -26.73 15.83 48.48
CA GLU A 83 -27.97 15.93 49.25
C GLU A 83 -29.13 15.05 48.70
N MET A 84 -29.11 14.71 47.39
CA MET A 84 -30.20 13.97 46.75
C MET A 84 -30.33 12.48 47.15
N LEU A 85 -29.26 11.84 47.64
CA LEU A 85 -29.29 10.40 47.98
C LEU A 85 -29.93 10.10 49.34
N SER A 86 -30.12 11.11 50.19
CA SER A 86 -30.68 10.96 51.55
C SER A 86 -32.17 10.60 51.60
N LYS A 87 -32.94 10.83 50.53
CA LYS A 87 -34.41 10.73 50.53
C LYS A 87 -34.99 9.43 49.95
N HIS A 88 -34.16 8.48 49.49
CA HIS A 88 -34.62 7.24 48.85
C HIS A 88 -34.13 5.94 49.50
N GLY A 89 -33.73 5.98 50.78
CA GLY A 89 -33.94 4.86 51.71
C GLY A 89 -33.18 3.55 51.46
N PHE A 90 -32.03 3.58 50.76
CA PHE A 90 -31.13 2.42 50.68
C PHE A 90 -29.96 2.59 51.65
N SER A 91 -29.83 1.63 52.58
CA SER A 91 -28.87 1.65 53.67
C SER A 91 -27.45 1.29 53.22
N THR A 92 -26.47 2.04 53.71
CA THR A 92 -25.09 1.57 53.82
C THR A 92 -25.04 0.37 54.77
N LEU A 93 -24.33 -0.69 54.37
CA LEU A 93 -23.79 -1.68 55.30
C LEU A 93 -22.29 -1.47 55.41
N GLU A 94 -21.80 -1.54 56.64
CA GLU A 94 -20.40 -1.51 57.00
C GLU A 94 -19.75 -2.87 56.72
N ASP A 95 -18.45 -2.89 56.47
CA ASP A 95 -17.62 -4.07 56.73
C ASP A 95 -16.38 -3.62 57.51
N THR A 96 -15.93 -4.47 58.42
CA THR A 96 -15.18 -4.05 59.62
C THR A 96 -13.66 -4.16 59.49
N GLU A 97 -12.94 -3.36 60.29
CA GLU A 97 -11.55 -3.66 60.60
C GLU A 97 -11.47 -4.98 61.41
N LEU A 98 -10.54 -5.85 61.04
CA LEU A 98 -10.09 -6.91 61.92
C LEU A 98 -8.61 -7.21 61.61
N ALA A 99 -7.74 -6.79 62.51
CA ALA A 99 -6.35 -7.22 62.55
C ALA A 99 -6.22 -8.41 63.49
N ASP A 100 -5.56 -9.47 63.04
CA ASP A 100 -4.84 -10.36 63.96
C ASP A 100 -3.53 -10.83 63.32
N THR A 101 -2.64 -11.27 64.19
CA THR A 101 -1.25 -11.65 63.94
C THR A 101 -1.11 -13.17 63.81
N THR A 102 -0.07 -13.62 63.11
CA THR A 102 0.54 -14.93 63.38
C THR A 102 1.96 -14.98 62.81
N GLU A 103 2.77 -15.92 63.30
CA GLU A 103 4.23 -15.86 63.24
C GLU A 103 4.87 -16.73 62.16
N MET A 104 5.98 -16.21 61.56
CA MET A 104 7.20 -16.98 61.24
C MET A 104 7.09 -18.11 60.16
N PRO A 105 8.21 -18.72 59.68
CA PRO A 105 9.61 -18.52 60.04
C PRO A 105 10.53 -18.02 58.91
N SER A 106 11.79 -17.78 59.29
CA SER A 106 12.87 -17.24 58.45
C SER A 106 13.87 -18.32 57.99
N LYS A 107 14.81 -17.89 57.12
CA LYS A 107 16.16 -18.45 56.81
C LYS A 107 16.28 -19.46 55.65
N PRO A 108 17.50 -19.62 55.07
CA PRO A 108 18.80 -19.03 55.44
C PRO A 108 19.54 -18.21 54.36
N LYS A 109 20.61 -17.52 54.80
CA LYS A 109 21.78 -17.14 53.98
C LYS A 109 22.97 -18.02 54.39
N ALA A 110 23.62 -18.67 53.42
CA ALA A 110 25.01 -19.19 53.42
C ALA A 110 25.30 -19.66 51.98
N SER A 111 26.54 -19.77 51.48
CA SER A 111 27.88 -19.63 52.09
C SER A 111 28.85 -18.86 51.17
N THR A 112 30.07 -18.62 51.67
CA THR A 112 31.19 -17.94 50.99
C THR A 112 32.34 -18.92 50.64
N LEU A 113 33.42 -18.39 50.03
CA LEU A 113 34.67 -19.08 49.62
C LEU A 113 34.52 -19.88 48.31
N GLU A 114 35.54 -20.01 47.46
CA GLU A 114 36.99 -19.82 47.67
C GLU A 114 37.61 -18.61 46.94
N ASP A 115 38.83 -18.25 47.36
CA ASP A 115 39.66 -17.17 46.82
C ASP A 115 40.66 -17.66 45.74
N THR A 116 41.17 -16.74 44.92
CA THR A 116 42.60 -16.76 44.52
C THR A 116 43.04 -15.36 44.07
N GLU A 117 44.19 -14.91 44.55
CA GLU A 117 44.67 -13.53 44.42
C GLU A 117 45.45 -13.25 43.12
N PHE A 118 45.43 -11.99 42.65
CA PHE A 118 46.61 -11.30 42.12
C PHE A 118 46.43 -9.76 42.13
N ALA A 119 47.48 -9.01 42.50
CA ALA A 119 47.55 -7.53 42.56
C ALA A 119 48.99 -7.06 42.18
N ASP A 120 49.42 -5.79 42.11
CA ASP A 120 48.90 -4.44 42.43
C ASP A 120 49.67 -3.42 41.54
N THR A 121 49.35 -2.14 41.27
CA THR A 121 48.31 -1.22 41.77
C THR A 121 47.45 -0.67 40.59
N THR A 122 47.24 0.61 40.20
CA THR A 122 47.72 1.97 40.58
C THR A 122 46.60 3.02 40.62
N LYS A 123 46.32 3.50 41.84
CA LYS A 123 45.89 4.86 42.25
C LYS A 123 45.12 5.74 41.24
N MET A 124 43.79 5.73 41.38
CA MET A 124 42.94 6.89 41.77
C MET A 124 43.58 8.30 41.82
N PRO A 125 42.83 9.36 41.43
CA PRO A 125 41.73 9.82 42.29
C PRO A 125 40.40 10.21 41.60
N SER A 126 39.31 9.98 42.33
CA SER A 126 37.98 10.49 42.02
C SER A 126 37.82 11.99 42.28
N LYS A 127 37.03 12.69 41.45
CA LYS A 127 36.30 13.91 41.86
C LYS A 127 34.80 13.70 41.68
N LYS A 128 34.02 14.03 42.72
CA LYS A 128 32.57 14.17 42.60
C LYS A 128 32.27 15.41 41.75
N GLY A 129 31.39 15.27 40.77
CA GLY A 129 30.77 16.36 40.02
C GLY A 129 29.30 16.02 39.80
N VAL A 130 28.41 16.97 40.04
CA VAL A 130 26.95 16.74 39.93
C VAL A 130 26.58 16.60 38.46
N SER A 131 25.86 15.54 38.11
CA SER A 131 25.09 15.44 36.86
C SER A 131 23.60 15.49 37.20
N THR A 132 22.96 16.62 36.89
CA THR A 132 21.50 16.73 36.90
C THR A 132 20.91 15.84 35.81
N SER A 133 19.84 15.12 36.14
CA SER A 133 18.95 14.54 35.13
C SER A 133 18.15 15.69 34.51
N GLU A 134 18.35 15.94 33.22
CA GLU A 134 17.44 16.76 32.41
C GLU A 134 16.77 15.85 31.38
N ASP A 135 15.46 15.64 31.56
CA ASP A 135 14.61 14.95 30.60
C ASP A 135 14.51 15.77 29.31
N ILE A 136 14.72 15.12 28.16
CA ILE A 136 14.50 15.75 26.84
C ILE A 136 13.24 15.13 26.23
N ASP A 137 12.12 15.83 26.45
CA ASP A 137 10.83 15.54 25.81
C ASP A 137 10.96 15.60 24.27
N MET A 138 10.61 14.51 23.58
CA MET A 138 10.48 14.52 22.12
C MET A 138 9.15 15.16 21.69
N VAL A 139 9.07 16.49 21.78
CA VAL A 139 7.96 17.27 21.24
C VAL A 139 8.47 18.46 20.41
N ASP A 140 7.83 18.67 19.26
CA ASP A 140 7.84 19.88 18.43
C ASP A 140 9.05 20.20 17.52
N ILE A 141 9.34 19.31 16.55
CA ILE A 141 10.08 19.71 15.33
C ILE A 141 9.17 20.52 14.38
N THR A 142 8.68 21.67 14.85
CA THR A 142 7.89 22.63 14.05
C THR A 142 8.45 24.06 14.04
N LYS A 143 9.73 24.25 14.45
CA LYS A 143 10.38 25.58 14.46
C LYS A 143 11.81 25.66 13.90
N ILE A 144 12.14 24.93 12.82
CA ILE A 144 13.32 25.21 11.98
C ILE A 144 12.97 25.07 10.48
N LEU A 145 12.01 25.87 9.98
CA LEU A 145 11.84 26.19 8.54
C LEU A 145 11.09 27.53 8.38
N SER A 146 11.65 28.62 8.88
CA SER A 146 11.05 29.96 8.73
C SER A 146 12.07 31.11 8.85
N GLU A 147 13.08 31.15 7.98
CA GLU A 147 13.85 32.36 7.64
C GLU A 147 14.78 32.10 6.43
N HIS A 148 15.36 33.18 5.87
CA HIS A 148 16.01 33.27 4.55
C HIS A 148 15.03 33.02 3.37
N ALA A 149 14.33 34.02 2.82
CA ALA A 149 14.75 35.31 2.21
C ALA A 149 15.12 35.18 0.71
N PHE A 150 14.66 36.16 -0.07
CA PHE A 150 14.90 36.27 -1.52
C PHE A 150 16.32 36.75 -1.81
N SER A 151 16.87 36.32 -2.94
CA SER A 151 17.89 37.07 -3.67
C SER A 151 17.55 37.05 -5.16
N THR A 152 17.08 38.19 -5.68
CA THR A 152 16.81 38.40 -7.10
C THR A 152 18.09 38.68 -7.86
N LEU A 153 18.32 37.99 -8.98
CA LEU A 153 18.98 38.53 -10.16
C LEU A 153 18.19 38.05 -11.38
N ASP A 154 17.99 38.96 -12.33
CA ASP A 154 17.21 38.77 -13.54
C ASP A 154 18.09 39.08 -14.77
N ASP A 155 17.62 38.75 -15.97
CA ASP A 155 18.42 38.69 -17.20
C ASP A 155 19.13 39.99 -17.63
N THR A 156 20.26 39.87 -18.34
CA THR A 156 20.41 40.55 -19.65
C THR A 156 21.52 39.98 -20.54
N ALA A 157 21.12 39.67 -21.79
CA ALA A 157 21.84 39.58 -23.08
C ALA A 157 23.38 39.79 -23.16
N PHE A 158 24.04 39.01 -24.03
CA PHE A 158 24.27 39.44 -25.44
C PHE A 158 24.68 38.29 -26.37
N ALA A 159 24.64 38.53 -27.68
CA ALA A 159 25.01 37.57 -28.73
C ALA A 159 26.26 38.00 -29.52
N ASP A 160 26.96 36.98 -30.05
CA ASP A 160 27.83 36.95 -31.25
C ASP A 160 28.69 38.18 -31.62
N THR A 161 30.03 38.04 -31.58
CA THR A 161 30.87 38.27 -32.77
C THR A 161 32.33 37.80 -32.65
N THR A 162 32.86 37.36 -33.79
CA THR A 162 34.23 36.95 -34.11
C THR A 162 35.38 37.90 -33.70
N LYS A 163 36.52 37.36 -33.20
CA LYS A 163 37.82 37.27 -33.96
C LYS A 163 39.08 36.79 -33.17
N MET A 164 39.83 35.91 -33.84
CA MET A 164 41.31 35.82 -33.98
C MET A 164 42.30 35.64 -32.79
N SER A 165 43.17 34.63 -32.98
CA SER A 165 44.59 34.55 -32.55
C SER A 165 44.91 34.20 -31.08
N SER A 166 46.02 33.53 -30.75
CA SER A 166 46.95 32.65 -31.51
C SER A 166 47.92 31.91 -30.54
N LYS A 167 48.76 31.02 -31.09
CA LYS A 167 49.78 30.17 -30.43
C LYS A 167 49.20 28.91 -29.77
N GLN A 168 49.64 27.68 -30.09
CA GLN A 168 51.00 27.09 -30.09
C GLN A 168 51.51 26.81 -28.64
N ASP A 169 52.00 25.62 -28.29
CA ASP A 169 52.33 24.45 -29.14
C ASP A 169 52.36 23.09 -28.41
N VAL A 170 52.05 22.02 -29.17
CA VAL A 170 52.73 20.71 -29.23
C VAL A 170 53.01 19.89 -27.94
N TYR A 171 52.43 18.69 -27.81
CA TYR A 171 53.05 17.37 -28.17
C TYR A 171 52.02 16.22 -27.97
N THR A 172 52.14 15.10 -28.70
CA THR A 172 51.29 13.88 -28.54
C THR A 172 52.15 12.64 -28.28
N PRO A 173 51.59 11.53 -27.77
CA PRO A 173 51.59 10.36 -28.67
C PRO A 173 50.39 9.39 -28.53
N THR A 174 49.99 8.85 -29.68
CA THR A 174 49.49 7.47 -29.97
C THR A 174 48.64 6.68 -28.94
N GLY A 175 47.51 6.06 -29.32
CA GLY A 175 46.82 6.05 -30.62
C GLY A 175 46.03 4.76 -30.90
N ALA A 176 45.17 4.79 -31.94
CA ALA A 176 44.46 3.68 -32.61
C ALA A 176 43.52 2.78 -31.73
N LYS A 177 42.37 2.28 -32.23
CA LYS A 177 41.91 2.09 -33.61
C LYS A 177 40.49 2.66 -33.88
N VAL A 178 40.17 2.77 -35.17
CA VAL A 178 38.89 3.21 -35.73
C VAL A 178 37.92 2.03 -35.91
N MET A 179 36.63 2.28 -35.67
CA MET A 179 35.50 1.66 -36.39
C MET A 179 34.56 2.79 -36.82
N ALA A 180 33.88 2.65 -37.97
CA ALA A 180 33.31 3.78 -38.70
C ALA A 180 31.88 4.16 -38.27
N MET A 181 31.57 5.46 -38.33
CA MET A 181 30.19 5.96 -38.29
C MET A 181 29.59 5.96 -39.71
N THR A 182 28.42 5.35 -39.88
CA THR A 182 27.51 5.63 -41.00
C THR A 182 26.51 6.73 -40.62
N LYS A 183 26.23 7.64 -41.56
CA LYS A 183 25.43 8.86 -41.31
C LYS A 183 23.93 8.58 -41.14
N LEU A 184 23.30 9.38 -40.28
CA LEU A 184 21.87 9.66 -40.32
C LEU A 184 21.51 10.60 -41.50
N PRO A 185 20.34 10.43 -42.14
CA PRO A 185 19.56 11.50 -42.74
C PRO A 185 18.62 12.16 -41.70
N SER A 186 17.98 13.27 -42.07
CA SER A 186 17.17 14.13 -41.19
C SER A 186 15.66 13.83 -41.24
N LYS A 187 14.90 14.61 -40.45
CA LYS A 187 13.47 14.94 -40.68
C LYS A 187 13.24 15.27 -42.19
N SER A 188 12.05 15.08 -42.76
CA SER A 188 10.70 14.99 -42.16
C SER A 188 9.77 14.02 -42.93
N ASP A 189 8.58 13.72 -42.39
CA ASP A 189 7.31 14.20 -42.98
C ASP A 189 6.08 13.74 -42.16
N PHE A 190 5.03 14.55 -42.17
CA PHE A 190 3.70 14.23 -41.64
C PHE A 190 2.79 13.89 -42.82
N SER A 191 2.14 12.74 -42.79
CA SER A 191 0.93 12.50 -43.58
C SER A 191 -0.06 11.62 -42.82
N THR A 192 -1.35 11.93 -43.02
CA THR A 192 -2.49 11.23 -42.44
C THR A 192 -2.72 9.89 -43.13
N PHE A 193 -3.21 8.90 -42.38
CA PHE A 193 -4.01 7.82 -42.96
C PHE A 193 -5.28 7.59 -42.14
N GLU A 194 -6.37 7.36 -42.86
CA GLU A 194 -7.73 7.27 -42.35
C GLU A 194 -8.14 5.82 -42.02
N ASP A 195 -9.39 5.68 -41.59
CA ASP A 195 -10.06 4.44 -41.17
C ASP A 195 -9.79 3.20 -42.03
N THR A 196 -9.60 2.06 -41.35
CA THR A 196 -9.92 0.73 -41.90
C THR A 196 -10.85 -0.02 -40.95
N ALA A 197 -12.13 0.34 -40.98
CA ALA A 197 -13.18 -0.39 -40.29
C ALA A 197 -13.45 -1.75 -40.97
N ALA A 198 -12.88 -2.83 -40.43
CA ALA A 198 -13.16 -4.19 -40.86
C ALA A 198 -14.37 -4.76 -40.09
N ALA A 199 -15.53 -4.84 -40.75
CA ALA A 199 -16.70 -5.51 -40.20
C ALA A 199 -16.51 -7.03 -40.18
N VAL A 200 -16.93 -7.68 -39.09
CA VAL A 200 -17.10 -9.14 -39.03
C VAL A 200 -18.57 -9.44 -38.75
N ASP A 201 -19.16 -10.23 -39.64
CA ASP A 201 -20.58 -10.60 -39.63
C ASP A 201 -20.92 -11.50 -38.43
N THR A 202 -22.16 -11.43 -37.95
CA THR A 202 -22.66 -12.14 -36.77
C THR A 202 -23.89 -12.98 -37.09
N THR A 203 -23.71 -14.21 -37.58
CA THR A 203 -24.78 -15.24 -37.54
C THR A 203 -24.28 -16.68 -37.47
N LYS A 204 -25.11 -17.55 -36.84
CA LYS A 204 -24.98 -19.01 -36.66
C LYS A 204 -23.88 -19.44 -35.66
N MET A 205 -24.14 -20.28 -34.66
CA MET A 205 -25.28 -21.19 -34.43
C MET A 205 -25.82 -21.15 -32.99
N LEU A 206 -27.14 -21.31 -32.85
CA LEU A 206 -27.73 -22.02 -31.72
C LEU A 206 -28.10 -23.44 -32.18
N SER A 207 -27.62 -24.48 -31.49
CA SER A 207 -28.49 -25.57 -31.05
C SER A 207 -27.80 -26.51 -30.05
N LYS A 208 -28.32 -26.53 -28.81
CA LYS A 208 -28.75 -27.73 -28.05
C LYS A 208 -28.91 -27.36 -26.56
N ARG A 209 -30.15 -27.36 -26.08
CA ARG A 209 -30.50 -27.41 -24.66
C ARG A 209 -31.28 -28.70 -24.40
N THR A 210 -30.82 -29.46 -23.43
CA THR A 210 -31.60 -30.43 -22.65
C THR A 210 -30.96 -30.43 -21.27
N SER A 211 -31.51 -29.81 -20.23
CA SER A 211 -32.83 -29.97 -19.60
C SER A 211 -32.89 -31.17 -18.63
N SER A 212 -32.49 -30.92 -17.39
CA SER A 212 -32.99 -31.63 -16.21
C SER A 212 -33.00 -30.66 -15.02
N ALA A 213 -34.09 -30.65 -14.27
CA ALA A 213 -34.31 -29.84 -13.07
C ALA A 213 -35.28 -30.60 -12.15
N LEU A 214 -35.45 -30.11 -10.91
CA LEU A 214 -36.00 -30.83 -9.74
C LEU A 214 -34.97 -31.81 -9.13
N GLN A 215 -34.98 -32.09 -7.82
CA GLN A 215 -36.06 -31.83 -6.84
C GLN A 215 -35.52 -31.46 -5.44
N TYR A 216 -36.32 -30.74 -4.66
CA TYR A 216 -36.07 -30.45 -3.24
C TYR A 216 -36.28 -31.70 -2.37
N SER A 217 -35.50 -31.86 -1.30
CA SER A 217 -35.99 -32.45 -0.06
C SER A 217 -35.28 -31.85 1.17
N LYS A 218 -36.02 -31.69 2.27
CA LYS A 218 -35.47 -31.48 3.62
C LYS A 218 -35.30 -32.85 4.27
N PHE A 219 -34.29 -33.03 5.10
CA PHE A 219 -34.42 -33.79 6.35
C PHE A 219 -33.42 -33.31 7.40
N GLU A 220 -33.89 -33.18 8.64
CA GLU A 220 -33.06 -32.98 9.85
C GLU A 220 -33.04 -34.31 10.62
N SER A 221 -31.90 -34.68 11.22
CA SER A 221 -31.79 -35.67 12.30
C SER A 221 -30.47 -35.48 13.05
N THR A 222 -30.44 -35.85 14.32
CA THR A 222 -29.27 -35.76 15.21
C THR A 222 -28.35 -36.97 15.09
N PRO A 223 -27.19 -36.91 15.77
CA PRO A 223 -26.83 -38.04 16.64
C PRO A 223 -26.37 -37.60 18.05
N ASP A 224 -26.85 -38.30 19.07
CA ASP A 224 -26.26 -38.32 20.41
C ASP A 224 -25.13 -39.37 20.49
N GLY A 225 -24.19 -39.22 21.45
CA GLY A 225 -23.09 -40.17 21.72
C GLY A 225 -23.46 -41.25 22.75
N PRO A 226 -22.65 -41.52 23.80
CA PRO A 226 -21.20 -41.28 23.99
C PRO A 226 -20.43 -42.41 24.76
N THR A 227 -19.08 -42.43 24.75
CA THR A 227 -18.14 -42.97 25.81
C THR A 227 -16.68 -42.71 25.37
N THR A 228 -15.75 -42.08 26.13
CA THR A 228 -14.86 -42.56 27.23
C THR A 228 -13.98 -43.79 26.87
N ALA A 229 -12.73 -44.04 27.33
CA ALA A 229 -11.66 -43.34 28.09
C ALA A 229 -10.41 -44.31 28.14
N SER A 230 -9.14 -44.02 28.51
CA SER A 230 -8.25 -42.84 28.70
C SER A 230 -6.79 -43.33 28.99
N SER A 231 -5.79 -42.41 29.16
CA SER A 231 -4.41 -42.64 29.71
C SER A 231 -3.45 -43.58 28.90
N GLU A 232 -2.10 -43.61 29.04
CA GLU A 232 -1.10 -42.73 29.69
C GLU A 232 0.36 -42.87 29.11
N LEU A 233 1.15 -41.80 29.26
CA LEU A 233 2.60 -41.67 29.60
C LEU A 233 3.72 -42.67 29.22
N SER A 234 4.85 -42.07 28.76
CA SER A 234 6.27 -42.54 28.82
C SER A 234 6.70 -43.65 27.83
N SER A 235 7.99 -43.92 27.55
CA SER A 235 9.27 -43.38 28.06
C SER A 235 10.37 -43.33 26.94
N SER A 236 11.63 -43.00 27.25
CA SER A 236 12.69 -42.68 26.26
C SER A 236 13.90 -43.64 26.22
N SER A 237 14.45 -43.91 25.03
CA SER A 237 15.87 -44.22 24.70
C SER A 237 15.98 -44.38 23.16
N LYS A 238 16.87 -43.78 22.34
CA LYS A 238 18.21 -43.13 22.42
C LYS A 238 19.39 -44.10 22.17
N ILE A 239 20.35 -43.68 21.32
CA ILE A 239 21.60 -44.39 20.88
C ILE A 239 21.33 -45.49 19.82
N LEU A 240 22.16 -45.77 18.79
CA LEU A 240 22.97 -45.01 17.78
C LEU A 240 23.49 -46.10 16.73
N PRO A 241 24.32 -45.83 15.70
CA PRO A 241 24.19 -46.48 14.39
C PRO A 241 25.36 -47.40 13.98
N GLU A 242 25.27 -47.99 12.77
CA GLU A 242 26.38 -48.32 11.84
C GLU A 242 25.78 -48.52 10.42
N THR A 243 26.28 -47.89 9.34
CA THR A 243 27.28 -48.35 8.33
C THR A 243 26.94 -49.67 7.59
N SER A 244 27.21 -49.89 6.29
CA SER A 244 27.61 -49.00 5.19
C SER A 244 27.64 -49.72 3.81
N SER A 245 27.49 -48.96 2.72
CA SER A 245 28.19 -49.11 1.41
C SER A 245 27.92 -50.31 0.46
N HIS A 246 28.30 -50.09 -0.82
CA HIS A 246 28.58 -51.05 -1.91
C HIS A 246 27.37 -51.72 -2.65
N THR A 247 27.05 -51.32 -3.89
CA THR A 247 27.60 -51.72 -5.23
C THR A 247 27.36 -53.18 -5.62
N GLY A 248 26.91 -53.55 -6.83
CA GLY A 248 26.55 -52.80 -8.06
C GLY A 248 26.87 -53.61 -9.33
N LEU A 249 26.19 -53.36 -10.48
CA LEU A 249 26.38 -53.99 -11.82
C LEU A 249 26.16 -55.54 -11.83
N ASP A 250 25.74 -56.23 -12.90
CA ASP A 250 25.89 -56.02 -14.35
C ASP A 250 24.70 -56.66 -15.15
N SER A 251 24.93 -57.24 -16.34
CA SER A 251 23.97 -57.30 -17.47
C SER A 251 23.83 -58.68 -18.16
N SER A 252 23.43 -58.71 -19.45
CA SER A 252 23.05 -59.84 -20.33
C SER A 252 21.73 -60.54 -19.97
N GLN A 253 20.73 -60.71 -20.86
CA GLN A 253 20.64 -61.22 -22.25
C GLN A 253 20.77 -62.74 -22.41
N SER A 254 19.67 -63.34 -22.89
CA SER A 254 19.69 -64.51 -23.80
C SER A 254 18.34 -64.60 -24.53
N GLU A 255 18.37 -64.83 -25.83
CA GLU A 255 17.19 -65.10 -26.66
C GLU A 255 16.92 -66.61 -26.77
N TYR A 256 15.68 -67.02 -27.03
CA TYR A 256 15.40 -68.27 -27.75
C TYR A 256 14.10 -68.16 -28.55
N THR A 257 14.10 -68.67 -29.77
CA THR A 257 13.00 -68.57 -30.75
C THR A 257 12.32 -69.92 -30.99
N THR A 258 11.03 -69.90 -31.33
CA THR A 258 10.35 -70.99 -32.03
C THR A 258 9.17 -70.40 -32.83
N GLU A 259 8.84 -70.97 -33.99
CA GLU A 259 8.01 -70.34 -35.02
C GLU A 259 6.52 -70.76 -35.06
N LEU A 260 5.79 -70.08 -35.96
CA LEU A 260 4.64 -70.53 -36.75
C LEU A 260 3.24 -70.61 -36.08
N GLY A 261 2.34 -69.75 -36.59
CA GLY A 261 0.92 -69.74 -36.26
C GLY A 261 0.15 -68.62 -36.99
N SER A 262 -0.01 -68.73 -38.32
CA SER A 262 -0.68 -67.68 -39.11
C SER A 262 -2.20 -67.84 -39.14
N THR A 263 -2.92 -66.86 -38.58
CA THR A 263 -4.32 -66.55 -38.94
C THR A 263 -4.55 -65.04 -38.86
N THR A 264 -5.05 -64.44 -39.93
CA THR A 264 -5.32 -63.00 -40.03
C THR A 264 -6.61 -62.59 -39.31
N ALA A 265 -6.53 -61.63 -38.39
CA ALA A 265 -7.67 -60.86 -37.91
C ALA A 265 -7.31 -59.37 -37.96
N SER A 266 -7.90 -58.64 -38.91
CA SER A 266 -7.71 -57.19 -39.06
C SER A 266 -8.49 -56.43 -37.99
N LEU A 267 -7.87 -56.21 -36.84
CA LEU A 267 -8.36 -55.24 -35.86
C LEU A 267 -8.29 -53.83 -36.48
N PRO A 268 -9.30 -52.97 -36.30
CA PRO A 268 -9.19 -51.58 -36.71
C PRO A 268 -8.12 -50.90 -35.85
N GLU A 269 -7.23 -50.13 -36.47
CA GLU A 269 -6.32 -49.26 -35.74
C GLU A 269 -7.14 -48.25 -34.95
N ALA A 270 -7.20 -48.43 -33.62
CA ALA A 270 -7.70 -47.42 -32.72
C ALA A 270 -6.71 -46.25 -32.78
N SER A 271 -7.02 -45.28 -33.65
CA SER A 271 -6.30 -44.01 -33.75
C SER A 271 -6.35 -43.33 -32.38
N SER A 272 -5.32 -43.54 -31.58
CA SER A 272 -5.14 -42.88 -30.30
C SER A 272 -4.83 -41.42 -30.60
N THR A 273 -5.88 -40.62 -30.73
CA THR A 273 -5.80 -39.18 -30.58
C THR A 273 -5.27 -38.92 -29.18
N VAL A 274 -3.94 -38.79 -29.07
CA VAL A 274 -3.29 -38.25 -27.90
C VAL A 274 -3.76 -36.80 -27.83
N GLU A 275 -4.83 -36.56 -27.08
CA GLU A 275 -5.11 -35.23 -26.56
C GLU A 275 -3.85 -34.83 -25.80
N ALA A 276 -3.10 -33.89 -26.37
CA ALA A 276 -1.97 -33.31 -25.67
C ALA A 276 -2.55 -32.66 -24.42
N GLU A 277 -2.17 -33.14 -23.23
CA GLU A 277 -2.48 -32.45 -22.00
C GLU A 277 -2.04 -30.99 -22.18
N GLU A 278 -2.97 -30.04 -22.04
CA GLU A 278 -2.61 -28.63 -21.99
C GLU A 278 -1.76 -28.44 -20.74
N THR A 279 -0.43 -28.49 -20.91
CA THR A 279 0.52 -28.29 -19.82
C THR A 279 0.30 -26.90 -19.26
N VAL A 280 -0.42 -26.80 -18.14
CA VAL A 280 -0.89 -25.55 -17.56
C VAL A 280 0.33 -24.71 -17.18
N GLN A 281 0.71 -23.80 -18.08
CA GLN A 281 1.95 -23.07 -17.98
C GLN A 281 1.88 -22.09 -16.81
N GLN A 282 2.80 -22.23 -15.86
CA GLN A 282 2.93 -21.32 -14.71
C GLN A 282 2.91 -19.85 -15.18
N PRO A 283 2.09 -18.98 -14.58
CA PRO A 283 1.89 -17.63 -15.08
C PRO A 283 3.05 -16.71 -14.71
N ASN A 284 3.32 -15.74 -15.57
CA ASN A 284 4.22 -14.63 -15.24
C ASN A 284 3.56 -13.75 -14.17
N ILE A 285 4.31 -13.40 -13.12
CA ILE A 285 3.83 -12.60 -11.99
C ILE A 285 4.56 -11.26 -12.02
N VAL A 286 3.81 -10.17 -12.18
CA VAL A 286 4.34 -8.80 -12.21
C VAL A 286 3.73 -8.03 -11.05
N PHE A 287 4.53 -7.68 -10.06
CA PHE A 287 4.08 -6.91 -8.90
C PHE A 287 4.65 -5.49 -8.97
N VAL A 288 3.77 -4.51 -9.21
CA VAL A 288 4.10 -3.08 -9.18
C VAL A 288 3.74 -2.51 -7.81
N LEU A 289 4.73 -1.96 -7.10
CA LEU A 289 4.54 -1.30 -5.81
C LEU A 289 4.93 0.17 -5.89
N ALA A 290 3.95 1.06 -5.74
CA ALA A 290 4.13 2.50 -5.59
C ALA A 290 4.45 2.88 -4.12
N ASP A 291 5.05 4.05 -3.92
CA ASP A 291 5.52 4.56 -2.62
C ASP A 291 4.81 5.88 -2.28
N ASP A 292 4.23 6.03 -1.10
CA ASP A 292 3.42 7.21 -0.69
C ASP A 292 2.22 7.57 -1.59
N TYR A 293 1.77 6.65 -2.46
CA TYR A 293 0.68 6.91 -3.38
C TYR A 293 -0.66 6.92 -2.64
N GLY A 294 -1.25 8.11 -2.49
CA GLY A 294 -2.43 8.36 -1.67
C GLY A 294 -3.72 7.81 -2.25
N TYR A 295 -4.65 7.40 -1.37
CA TYR A 295 -5.87 6.67 -1.78
C TYR A 295 -6.68 7.41 -2.86
N SER A 296 -6.70 8.74 -2.83
CA SER A 296 -7.50 9.57 -3.72
C SER A 296 -6.68 10.24 -4.83
N ASP A 297 -5.55 9.64 -5.21
CA ASP A 297 -4.63 10.13 -6.25
C ASP A 297 -4.67 9.31 -7.55
N ILE A 298 -5.69 8.46 -7.70
CA ILE A 298 -5.99 7.67 -8.91
C ILE A 298 -7.34 8.09 -9.50
N GLY A 299 -7.46 8.11 -10.83
CA GLY A 299 -8.62 8.65 -11.53
C GLY A 299 -9.92 7.93 -11.19
N TYR A 300 -9.91 6.62 -10.98
CA TYR A 300 -11.10 5.85 -10.60
C TYR A 300 -11.59 6.11 -9.16
N HIS A 301 -10.84 6.85 -8.34
CA HIS A 301 -11.30 7.42 -7.06
C HIS A 301 -11.71 8.90 -7.18
N GLY A 302 -11.79 9.45 -8.40
CA GLY A 302 -12.21 10.83 -8.66
C GLY A 302 -11.11 11.88 -8.45
N SER A 303 -9.85 11.52 -8.71
CA SER A 303 -8.72 12.45 -8.58
C SER A 303 -8.69 13.55 -9.65
N ASP A 304 -8.06 14.67 -9.33
CA ASP A 304 -7.56 15.70 -10.26
C ASP A 304 -6.27 15.27 -11.02
N ILE A 305 -5.83 14.03 -10.80
CA ILE A 305 -4.60 13.45 -11.36
C ILE A 305 -5.01 12.44 -12.44
N GLN A 306 -4.38 12.52 -13.60
CA GLN A 306 -4.67 11.68 -14.77
C GLN A 306 -3.80 10.42 -14.73
N THR A 307 -4.47 9.27 -14.70
CA THR A 307 -3.87 7.92 -14.64
C THR A 307 -4.48 6.97 -15.67
N PRO A 308 -4.55 7.36 -16.96
CA PRO A 308 -5.32 6.63 -17.98
C PRO A 308 -4.87 5.18 -18.16
N VAL A 309 -3.60 4.83 -17.91
CA VAL A 309 -3.14 3.44 -17.99
C VAL A 309 -3.66 2.64 -16.79
N MET A 310 -3.40 3.10 -15.56
CA MET A 310 -3.79 2.38 -14.35
C MET A 310 -5.32 2.33 -14.18
N ASP A 311 -6.04 3.39 -14.58
CA ASP A 311 -7.50 3.41 -14.60
C ASP A 311 -8.07 2.39 -15.58
N ARG A 312 -7.48 2.25 -16.77
CA ARG A 312 -7.85 1.22 -17.75
C ARG A 312 -7.49 -0.17 -17.25
N LEU A 313 -6.27 -0.42 -16.76
CA LEU A 313 -5.87 -1.73 -16.24
C LEU A 313 -6.76 -2.20 -15.08
N ALA A 314 -7.17 -1.28 -14.21
CA ALA A 314 -8.11 -1.53 -13.13
C ALA A 314 -9.56 -1.71 -13.61
N ALA A 315 -9.95 -1.11 -14.76
CA ALA A 315 -11.25 -1.31 -15.39
C ALA A 315 -11.32 -2.54 -16.32
N GLU A 316 -10.18 -3.05 -16.80
CA GLU A 316 -10.06 -4.33 -17.51
C GLU A 316 -9.89 -5.52 -16.54
N GLY A 317 -9.53 -5.25 -15.27
CA GLY A 317 -9.24 -6.26 -14.25
C GLY A 317 -10.20 -6.23 -13.05
N VAL A 318 -9.63 -6.37 -11.84
CA VAL A 318 -10.34 -6.39 -10.55
C VAL A 318 -9.80 -5.29 -9.63
N LYS A 319 -10.65 -4.34 -9.22
CA LYS A 319 -10.35 -3.33 -8.19
C LYS A 319 -10.51 -3.91 -6.79
N LEU A 320 -9.65 -3.52 -5.84
CA LEU A 320 -9.64 -4.08 -4.48
C LEU A 320 -10.09 -3.02 -3.45
N GLU A 321 -11.41 -2.84 -3.29
CA GLU A 321 -11.99 -1.71 -2.51
C GLU A 321 -12.06 -1.92 -0.99
N ASN A 322 -11.53 -3.03 -0.50
CA ASN A 322 -11.40 -3.35 0.93
C ASN A 322 -10.00 -3.92 1.24
N TYR A 323 -9.00 -3.41 0.50
CA TYR A 323 -7.60 -3.79 0.56
C TYR A 323 -6.79 -2.89 1.48
N TYR A 324 -5.95 -3.53 2.29
CA TYR A 324 -5.15 -2.91 3.33
C TYR A 324 -3.67 -3.23 3.20
N VAL A 325 -2.87 -2.26 3.63
CA VAL A 325 -1.43 -2.31 3.77
C VAL A 325 -1.06 -1.78 5.15
N GLN A 326 0.23 -1.63 5.41
CA GLN A 326 0.75 -1.06 6.64
C GLN A 326 0.99 0.44 6.47
N PRO A 327 0.99 1.24 7.54
CA PRO A 327 0.99 2.70 7.39
C PRO A 327 2.36 3.28 6.97
N MET A 328 3.34 2.43 6.69
CA MET A 328 4.75 2.75 6.48
C MET A 328 5.45 1.73 5.56
N CYS A 329 6.45 2.21 4.81
CA CYS A 329 7.15 1.47 3.75
C CYS A 329 7.73 0.12 4.18
N ALA A 330 8.75 0.12 5.03
CA ALA A 330 9.45 -1.11 5.43
C ALA A 330 8.52 -2.12 6.12
N PRO A 331 7.61 -1.69 7.02
CA PRO A 331 6.51 -2.51 7.51
C PRO A 331 5.71 -3.20 6.39
N THR A 332 5.18 -2.49 5.40
CA THR A 332 4.44 -3.11 4.27
C THR A 332 5.30 -4.07 3.46
N ARG A 333 6.52 -3.66 3.11
CA ARG A 333 7.44 -4.43 2.26
C ARG A 333 7.82 -5.76 2.91
N SER A 334 7.98 -5.76 4.24
CA SER A 334 8.27 -6.99 5.01
C SER A 334 7.10 -7.97 4.97
N GLN A 335 5.87 -7.46 5.05
CA GLN A 335 4.64 -8.27 5.01
C GLN A 335 4.35 -8.81 3.61
N LEU A 336 4.54 -7.98 2.57
CA LEU A 336 4.42 -8.39 1.16
C LEU A 336 5.34 -9.58 0.85
N LEU A 337 6.61 -9.46 1.24
CA LEU A 337 7.62 -10.44 0.88
C LEU A 337 7.70 -11.65 1.83
N THR A 338 6.97 -11.69 2.95
CA THR A 338 6.96 -12.88 3.83
C THR A 338 5.58 -13.49 4.08
N GLY A 339 4.50 -12.74 3.86
CA GLY A 339 3.15 -13.15 4.27
C GLY A 339 2.90 -13.08 5.78
N ARG A 340 3.74 -12.36 6.54
CA ARG A 340 3.72 -12.36 8.02
C ARG A 340 3.59 -10.95 8.61
N TYR A 341 2.86 -10.83 9.72
CA TYR A 341 2.74 -9.58 10.48
C TYR A 341 4.08 -9.20 11.12
N GLN A 342 4.32 -7.90 11.35
CA GLN A 342 5.59 -7.46 11.94
C GLN A 342 5.75 -7.90 13.40
N ILE A 343 4.63 -8.13 14.10
CA ILE A 343 4.63 -8.81 15.40
C ILE A 343 5.33 -10.17 15.35
N HIS A 344 5.51 -10.77 14.17
CA HIS A 344 6.20 -12.04 13.98
C HIS A 344 7.58 -11.89 13.28
N THR A 345 8.05 -10.67 13.02
CA THR A 345 9.36 -10.38 12.39
C THR A 345 10.22 -9.37 13.16
N GLY A 346 9.73 -8.75 14.24
CA GLY A 346 10.45 -7.76 15.03
C GLY A 346 10.44 -6.34 14.44
N LEU A 347 9.67 -6.10 13.38
CA LEU A 347 9.62 -4.82 12.64
C LEU A 347 8.37 -3.97 12.98
N GLN A 348 7.83 -4.10 14.20
CA GLN A 348 6.61 -3.39 14.63
C GLN A 348 6.79 -1.87 14.66
N HIS A 349 8.00 -1.40 14.99
CA HIS A 349 8.25 0.01 15.28
C HIS A 349 8.88 0.73 14.08
N ASP A 350 8.23 1.84 13.71
CA ASP A 350 8.62 2.81 12.69
C ASP A 350 9.08 2.21 11.33
N ASN A 351 10.17 2.72 10.73
CA ASN A 351 10.83 2.11 9.57
C ASN A 351 12.28 1.81 9.90
N ILE A 352 12.88 0.84 9.20
CA ILE A 352 14.33 0.64 9.22
C ILE A 352 15.02 1.93 8.78
N GLU A 353 15.79 2.54 9.68
CA GLU A 353 16.59 3.73 9.40
C GLU A 353 17.92 3.38 8.74
N VAL A 354 18.48 4.37 8.04
CA VAL A 354 19.68 4.27 7.21
C VAL A 354 20.89 3.61 7.91
N CYS A 355 21.13 3.88 9.19
CA CYS A 355 22.30 3.37 9.91
C CYS A 355 21.99 2.30 10.97
N GLN A 356 20.77 1.74 11.01
CA GLN A 356 20.47 0.67 11.96
C GLN A 356 21.01 -0.68 11.44
N PRO A 357 21.70 -1.48 12.26
CA PRO A 357 22.14 -2.83 11.92
C PRO A 357 20.97 -3.83 12.03
N THR A 358 19.92 -3.62 11.23
CA THR A 358 18.70 -4.42 11.22
C THR A 358 18.15 -4.59 9.80
N GLY A 359 17.19 -5.50 9.64
CA GLY A 359 16.56 -5.84 8.37
C GLY A 359 15.51 -6.94 8.55
N LEU A 360 14.85 -7.33 7.46
CA LEU A 360 13.95 -8.48 7.47
C LEU A 360 14.72 -9.73 7.93
N PRO A 361 14.32 -10.45 9.01
CA PRO A 361 15.08 -11.58 9.53
C PRO A 361 15.37 -12.64 8.47
N LEU A 362 16.57 -13.23 8.52
CA LEU A 362 17.05 -14.19 7.50
C LEU A 362 16.30 -15.53 7.56
N ASP A 363 15.73 -15.87 8.72
CA ASP A 363 14.94 -17.09 8.95
C ASP A 363 13.45 -16.95 8.54
N ASN A 364 13.14 -15.94 7.73
CA ASN A 364 11.88 -15.77 7.02
C ASN A 364 12.19 -15.80 5.51
N PRO A 365 11.93 -16.90 4.80
CA PRO A 365 12.12 -16.96 3.35
C PRO A 365 11.18 -15.98 2.66
N THR A 366 11.63 -15.39 1.57
CA THR A 366 10.85 -14.39 0.83
C THR A 366 9.92 -15.00 -0.22
N LEU A 367 8.99 -14.20 -0.74
CA LEU A 367 8.20 -14.53 -1.91
C LEU A 367 9.10 -14.83 -3.12
N ALA A 368 10.24 -14.15 -3.26
CA ALA A 368 11.21 -14.44 -4.32
C ALA A 368 11.87 -15.81 -4.10
N ASP A 369 12.26 -16.15 -2.86
CA ASP A 369 12.80 -17.48 -2.54
C ASP A 369 11.79 -18.58 -2.91
N LYS A 370 10.50 -18.39 -2.59
CA LYS A 370 9.45 -19.38 -2.89
C LYS A 370 9.03 -19.48 -4.35
N LEU A 371 9.07 -18.38 -5.11
CA LEU A 371 8.87 -18.42 -6.56
C LEU A 371 10.09 -19.03 -7.28
N LYS A 372 11.30 -18.79 -6.78
CA LYS A 372 12.54 -19.41 -7.28
C LYS A 372 12.59 -20.91 -7.02
N GLU A 373 12.13 -21.37 -5.85
CA GLU A 373 11.87 -22.80 -5.58
C GLU A 373 10.86 -23.40 -6.57
N ALA A 374 9.87 -22.63 -7.02
CA ALA A 374 8.89 -23.01 -8.04
C ALA A 374 9.39 -22.85 -9.50
N GLY A 375 10.69 -22.55 -9.71
CA GLY A 375 11.31 -22.48 -11.05
C GLY A 375 11.28 -21.10 -11.73
N TYR A 376 10.82 -20.05 -11.05
CA TYR A 376 10.74 -18.71 -11.63
C TYR A 376 12.10 -18.04 -11.80
N SER A 377 12.25 -17.24 -12.86
CA SER A 377 13.26 -16.19 -12.94
C SER A 377 12.82 -15.01 -12.09
N THR A 378 13.60 -14.62 -11.09
CA THR A 378 13.19 -13.68 -10.05
C THR A 378 13.93 -12.36 -10.15
N GLN A 379 13.19 -11.27 -10.39
CA GLN A 379 13.73 -9.99 -10.86
C GLN A 379 13.19 -8.86 -9.97
N MET A 380 14.07 -8.04 -9.40
CA MET A 380 13.68 -6.85 -8.63
C MET A 380 14.20 -5.56 -9.27
N VAL A 381 13.32 -4.56 -9.35
CA VAL A 381 13.70 -3.20 -9.77
C VAL A 381 13.16 -2.16 -8.79
N GLY A 382 14.03 -1.26 -8.34
CA GLY A 382 13.70 -0.09 -7.52
C GLY A 382 13.97 -0.22 -6.02
N LYS A 383 13.03 0.16 -5.16
CA LYS A 383 13.26 0.36 -3.70
C LYS A 383 13.16 -0.94 -2.89
N TRP A 384 14.23 -1.27 -2.17
CA TRP A 384 14.28 -2.39 -1.21
C TRP A 384 13.71 -2.00 0.16
N HIS A 385 14.46 -1.24 0.96
CA HIS A 385 14.10 -0.79 2.31
C HIS A 385 13.84 -1.90 3.34
N LEU A 386 14.44 -3.09 3.19
CA LEU A 386 14.33 -4.21 4.15
C LEU A 386 15.64 -4.57 4.87
N GLY A 387 16.49 -3.56 5.06
CA GLY A 387 17.82 -3.70 5.64
C GLY A 387 18.88 -4.09 4.61
N TYR A 388 20.13 -3.73 4.88
CA TYR A 388 21.25 -3.94 3.95
C TYR A 388 22.62 -3.94 4.64
N PHE A 389 22.65 -3.94 5.97
CA PHE A 389 23.85 -3.70 6.78
C PHE A 389 24.91 -4.81 6.65
N LYS A 390 24.49 -6.01 6.23
CA LYS A 390 25.34 -7.12 5.79
C LYS A 390 24.91 -7.64 4.41
N SER A 391 25.76 -8.44 3.77
CA SER A 391 25.50 -8.98 2.43
C SER A 391 24.24 -9.85 2.36
N GLU A 392 23.93 -10.63 3.40
CA GLU A 392 22.76 -11.53 3.48
C GLU A 392 21.42 -10.78 3.45
N TYR A 393 21.41 -9.47 3.67
CA TYR A 393 20.22 -8.62 3.59
C TYR A 393 20.06 -7.91 2.23
N MET A 394 21.02 -8.08 1.30
CA MET A 394 20.90 -7.57 -0.06
C MET A 394 19.81 -8.32 -0.85
N PRO A 395 19.06 -7.68 -1.77
CA PRO A 395 17.93 -8.32 -2.45
C PRO A 395 18.31 -9.59 -3.23
N HIS A 396 19.47 -9.60 -3.88
CA HIS A 396 19.96 -10.76 -4.64
C HIS A 396 20.44 -11.94 -3.77
N ASN A 397 20.55 -11.72 -2.45
CA ASN A 397 20.77 -12.76 -1.44
C ASN A 397 19.47 -13.11 -0.67
N ARG A 398 18.32 -12.55 -1.09
CA ARG A 398 16.98 -12.76 -0.54
C ARG A 398 15.99 -13.14 -1.64
N GLY A 399 16.36 -14.19 -2.38
CA GLY A 399 15.52 -14.85 -3.37
C GLY A 399 15.58 -14.33 -4.79
N PHE A 400 15.96 -13.07 -5.03
CA PHE A 400 16.03 -12.51 -6.38
C PHE A 400 17.30 -12.94 -7.13
N ASP A 401 17.20 -13.29 -8.41
CA ASP A 401 18.35 -13.55 -9.30
C ASP A 401 19.05 -12.24 -9.74
N TYR A 402 18.29 -11.14 -9.82
CA TYR A 402 18.77 -9.83 -10.24
C TYR A 402 18.06 -8.70 -9.48
N PHE A 403 18.84 -7.68 -9.14
CA PHE A 403 18.39 -6.44 -8.52
C PHE A 403 19.01 -5.23 -9.23
N TYR A 404 18.17 -4.26 -9.64
CA TYR A 404 18.62 -2.91 -9.99
C TYR A 404 17.81 -1.88 -9.21
N GLY A 405 18.44 -1.08 -8.35
CA GLY A 405 17.70 -0.11 -7.57
C GLY A 405 18.42 0.43 -6.34
N MET A 406 17.62 0.82 -5.34
CA MET A 406 18.07 1.56 -4.16
C MET A 406 17.77 0.80 -2.87
N LEU A 407 18.68 0.86 -1.90
CA LEU A 407 18.60 0.08 -0.65
C LEU A 407 17.78 0.78 0.44
N LEU A 408 17.78 2.11 0.46
CA LEU A 408 17.24 2.93 1.55
C LEU A 408 15.74 3.21 1.41
N GLY A 409 15.18 3.95 2.38
CA GLY A 409 13.80 4.41 2.35
C GLY A 409 13.49 5.51 1.33
N HIS A 410 14.47 6.31 0.90
CA HIS A 410 14.35 7.28 -0.19
C HIS A 410 15.72 7.84 -0.63
N ALA A 411 15.83 8.28 -1.88
CA ALA A 411 16.99 9.01 -2.43
C ALA A 411 16.53 10.29 -3.18
N ASN A 412 17.44 11.08 -3.72
CA ASN A 412 17.12 12.11 -4.72
C ASN A 412 16.83 11.42 -6.08
N HIS A 413 15.71 11.74 -6.73
CA HIS A 413 15.22 11.05 -7.93
C HIS A 413 16.09 11.25 -9.19
N TYR A 414 17.05 12.17 -9.18
CA TYR A 414 17.88 12.51 -10.36
C TYR A 414 19.37 12.18 -10.20
N ASN A 415 19.91 12.28 -8.99
CA ASN A 415 21.32 11.96 -8.72
C ASN A 415 21.50 10.68 -7.91
N HIS A 416 20.41 10.08 -7.46
CA HIS A 416 20.33 8.80 -6.75
C HIS A 416 21.20 8.77 -5.50
N LYS A 417 21.20 9.87 -4.74
CA LYS A 417 21.96 10.01 -3.49
C LYS A 417 21.05 10.22 -2.28
N HIS A 418 21.50 9.70 -1.15
CA HIS A 418 20.97 9.98 0.18
C HIS A 418 22.06 10.62 1.06
N ASN A 419 21.67 11.50 1.99
CA ASN A 419 22.61 12.30 2.78
C ASN A 419 23.11 11.61 4.06
N TYR A 420 24.42 11.47 4.24
CA TYR A 420 25.03 11.20 5.55
C TYR A 420 25.69 12.47 6.08
N ARG A 421 25.33 12.90 7.30
CA ARG A 421 25.90 14.10 7.97
C ARG A 421 26.00 15.32 7.03
N LYS A 422 24.90 15.62 6.32
CA LYS A 422 24.74 16.68 5.29
C LYS A 422 25.52 16.49 3.96
N LYS A 423 26.25 15.40 3.74
CA LYS A 423 26.94 15.08 2.47
C LYS A 423 26.18 14.00 1.67
N PRO A 424 26.01 14.14 0.34
CA PRO A 424 25.25 13.19 -0.47
C PRO A 424 26.11 12.00 -0.96
N TYR A 425 25.63 10.77 -0.74
CA TYR A 425 26.28 9.52 -1.14
C TYR A 425 25.33 8.62 -1.94
N ILE A 426 25.86 7.85 -2.89
CA ILE A 426 25.07 7.10 -3.88
C ILE A 426 24.29 5.97 -3.22
N ASP A 427 22.99 5.87 -3.51
CA ASP A 427 22.12 4.73 -3.22
C ASP A 427 21.46 4.25 -4.53
N LEU A 428 22.29 3.75 -5.44
CA LEU A 428 21.87 3.07 -6.66
C LEU A 428 22.85 1.92 -6.95
N ARG A 429 22.31 0.72 -7.12
CA ARG A 429 23.06 -0.52 -7.27
C ARG A 429 22.48 -1.43 -8.33
N GLU A 430 23.33 -2.33 -8.81
CA GLU A 430 22.97 -3.46 -9.66
C GLU A 430 23.65 -4.70 -9.08
N ASN A 431 22.89 -5.54 -8.39
CA ASN A 431 23.37 -6.47 -7.35
C ASN A 431 24.36 -5.74 -6.41
N ASP A 432 25.62 -6.21 -6.30
CA ASP A 432 26.66 -5.55 -5.49
C ASP A 432 27.33 -4.34 -6.17
N ARG A 433 27.11 -4.11 -7.47
CA ARG A 433 27.78 -3.03 -8.23
C ARG A 433 27.16 -1.67 -7.91
N ILE A 434 27.99 -0.71 -7.48
CA ILE A 434 27.57 0.70 -7.34
C ILE A 434 27.37 1.32 -8.72
N VAL A 435 26.17 1.82 -9.01
CA VAL A 435 25.83 2.48 -10.28
C VAL A 435 26.10 3.98 -10.15
N ARG A 436 27.06 4.51 -10.93
CA ARG A 436 27.54 5.90 -10.77
C ARG A 436 27.09 6.87 -11.87
N ASN A 437 26.77 6.36 -13.06
CA ASN A 437 26.70 7.16 -14.29
C ASN A 437 25.28 7.62 -14.67
N GLU A 438 24.34 7.57 -13.72
CA GLU A 438 22.90 7.87 -13.94
C GLU A 438 22.49 9.26 -13.41
N THR A 439 23.45 10.10 -13.03
CA THR A 439 23.17 11.46 -12.53
C THR A 439 22.61 12.34 -13.66
N GLY A 440 21.36 12.76 -13.50
CA GLY A 440 20.58 13.51 -14.50
C GLY A 440 19.38 12.72 -15.03
N HIS A 441 19.38 11.40 -14.91
CA HIS A 441 18.26 10.54 -15.32
C HIS A 441 17.28 10.37 -14.15
N TYR A 442 15.97 10.45 -14.45
CA TYR A 442 14.90 10.37 -13.45
C TYR A 442 14.64 8.91 -13.05
N SER A 443 14.58 8.61 -11.73
CA SER A 443 14.59 7.23 -11.23
C SER A 443 13.39 6.41 -11.69
N THR A 444 12.19 6.99 -11.81
CA THR A 444 11.03 6.31 -12.43
C THR A 444 11.35 5.84 -13.84
N HIS A 445 11.97 6.68 -14.69
CA HIS A 445 12.34 6.29 -16.05
C HIS A 445 13.40 5.20 -16.09
N LEU A 446 14.39 5.24 -15.20
CA LEU A 446 15.40 4.18 -15.08
C LEU A 446 14.77 2.84 -14.67
N PHE A 447 13.89 2.85 -13.67
CA PHE A 447 13.22 1.64 -13.18
C PHE A 447 12.24 1.08 -14.21
N THR A 448 11.44 1.93 -14.87
CA THR A 448 10.63 1.53 -16.04
C THR A 448 11.50 0.91 -17.13
N LYS A 449 12.59 1.58 -17.53
CA LYS A 449 13.46 1.06 -18.59
C LYS A 449 14.07 -0.28 -18.20
N LYS A 450 14.49 -0.47 -16.95
CA LYS A 450 15.05 -1.75 -16.47
C LYS A 450 14.00 -2.86 -16.44
N ALA A 451 12.77 -2.59 -16.00
CA ALA A 451 11.67 -3.55 -16.08
C ALA A 451 11.34 -3.96 -17.53
N VAL A 452 11.35 -3.00 -18.47
CA VAL A 452 11.15 -3.27 -19.90
C VAL A 452 12.34 -4.02 -20.52
N ASP A 453 13.58 -3.67 -20.17
CA ASP A 453 14.79 -4.38 -20.60
C ASP A 453 14.75 -5.86 -20.16
N ILE A 454 14.32 -6.12 -18.92
CA ILE A 454 14.16 -7.47 -18.35
C ILE A 454 13.12 -8.26 -19.15
N VAL A 455 11.91 -7.72 -19.36
CA VAL A 455 10.84 -8.41 -20.12
C VAL A 455 11.29 -8.75 -21.55
N LYS A 456 12.03 -7.85 -22.22
CA LYS A 456 12.53 -8.07 -23.58
C LYS A 456 13.71 -9.04 -23.67
N ALA A 457 14.44 -9.26 -22.59
CA ALA A 457 15.54 -10.21 -22.51
C ALA A 457 15.15 -11.55 -21.84
N HIS A 458 13.89 -11.71 -21.43
CA HIS A 458 13.44 -12.84 -20.61
C HIS A 458 13.33 -14.15 -21.42
N ASP A 459 13.84 -15.24 -20.83
CA ASP A 459 13.71 -16.60 -21.37
C ASP A 459 12.28 -17.12 -21.15
N LYS A 460 11.48 -17.10 -22.22
CA LYS A 460 10.06 -17.46 -22.24
C LYS A 460 9.81 -18.95 -21.97
N ALA A 461 10.86 -19.79 -21.89
CA ALA A 461 10.75 -21.16 -21.39
C ALA A 461 10.59 -21.23 -19.86
N LYS A 462 10.81 -20.12 -19.13
CA LYS A 462 10.62 -20.02 -17.67
C LYS A 462 9.57 -18.96 -17.34
N PRO A 463 8.82 -19.11 -16.24
CA PRO A 463 7.95 -18.03 -15.76
C PRO A 463 8.77 -16.89 -15.14
N LEU A 464 8.35 -15.65 -15.38
CA LEU A 464 8.95 -14.44 -14.81
C LEU A 464 8.25 -14.06 -13.49
N PHE A 465 9.02 -13.74 -12.45
CA PHE A 465 8.58 -12.91 -11.33
C PHE A 465 9.30 -11.56 -11.38
N LEU A 466 8.56 -10.48 -11.60
CA LEU A 466 9.09 -9.12 -11.64
C LEU A 466 8.46 -8.26 -10.53
N TYR A 467 9.28 -7.91 -9.52
CA TYR A 467 8.92 -6.96 -8.48
C TYR A 467 9.44 -5.57 -8.84
N LEU A 468 8.58 -4.72 -9.41
CA LEU A 468 8.86 -3.34 -9.75
C LEU A 468 8.37 -2.43 -8.62
N SER A 469 9.24 -2.17 -7.64
CA SER A 469 8.95 -1.23 -6.56
C SER A 469 9.48 0.16 -6.90
N TYR A 470 8.63 1.00 -7.45
CA TYR A 470 8.98 2.39 -7.72
C TYR A 470 9.37 3.16 -6.44
N GLN A 471 10.26 4.13 -6.60
CA GLN A 471 10.43 5.24 -5.65
C GLN A 471 9.31 6.29 -5.82
N ALA A 472 8.70 6.36 -7.01
CA ALA A 472 7.51 7.17 -7.24
C ALA A 472 6.37 6.67 -6.34
N VAL A 473 5.66 7.54 -5.63
CA VAL A 473 5.62 9.01 -5.67
C VAL A 473 6.14 9.66 -4.37
N HIS A 474 7.02 8.97 -3.67
CA HIS A 474 7.63 9.42 -2.41
C HIS A 474 8.55 10.63 -2.58
N GLY A 475 8.66 11.43 -1.52
CA GLY A 475 9.57 12.58 -1.46
C GLY A 475 11.06 12.18 -1.61
N PRO A 476 11.93 13.10 -2.06
CA PRO A 476 11.68 14.50 -2.38
C PRO A 476 10.87 14.65 -3.67
N ILE A 477 9.94 15.61 -3.69
CA ILE A 477 9.00 15.80 -4.79
C ILE A 477 9.73 16.43 -5.98
N GLN A 478 10.04 15.60 -6.97
CA GLN A 478 10.94 15.87 -8.10
C GLN A 478 10.40 15.13 -9.33
N VAL A 479 10.30 15.82 -10.47
CA VAL A 479 9.79 15.25 -11.73
C VAL A 479 10.25 16.14 -12.91
N PRO A 480 10.39 15.62 -14.15
CA PRO A 480 10.63 16.45 -15.32
C PRO A 480 9.49 17.46 -15.58
N GLU A 481 9.81 18.61 -16.17
CA GLU A 481 8.84 19.70 -16.36
C GLU A 481 7.63 19.29 -17.21
N SER A 482 7.85 18.43 -18.22
CA SER A 482 6.82 17.90 -19.12
C SER A 482 5.61 17.32 -18.40
N TYR A 483 5.80 16.57 -17.32
CA TYR A 483 4.69 15.97 -16.55
C TYR A 483 3.96 16.97 -15.66
N LYS A 484 4.50 18.18 -15.42
CA LYS A 484 3.82 19.25 -14.68
C LYS A 484 2.97 20.14 -15.57
N THR A 485 3.24 20.19 -16.88
CA THR A 485 2.53 21.02 -17.85
C THR A 485 1.02 20.70 -17.96
N PRO A 486 0.56 19.43 -18.04
CA PRO A 486 -0.88 19.11 -18.06
C PRO A 486 -1.62 19.61 -16.81
N TYR A 487 -0.94 19.60 -15.66
CA TYR A 487 -1.46 20.08 -14.37
C TYR A 487 -1.37 21.59 -14.21
N GLY A 488 -1.48 22.35 -15.31
CA GLY A 488 -1.60 23.82 -15.31
C GLY A 488 -2.56 24.35 -14.24
N HIS A 489 -3.73 23.72 -14.14
CA HIS A 489 -4.83 24.05 -13.22
C HIS A 489 -4.55 23.78 -11.73
N ILE A 490 -3.60 22.89 -11.37
CA ILE A 490 -3.29 22.58 -9.96
C ILE A 490 -2.42 23.70 -9.37
N MET A 491 -3.03 24.70 -8.75
CA MET A 491 -2.31 25.89 -8.25
C MET A 491 -1.28 25.58 -7.15
N ASN A 492 -1.43 24.49 -6.40
CA ASN A 492 -0.45 24.08 -5.40
C ASN A 492 0.79 23.45 -6.03
N LYS A 493 1.95 24.13 -5.95
CA LYS A 493 3.21 23.67 -6.55
C LYS A 493 3.63 22.24 -6.14
N LYS A 494 3.33 21.79 -4.91
CA LYS A 494 3.63 20.42 -4.47
C LYS A 494 2.69 19.40 -5.10
N ARG A 495 1.36 19.62 -5.05
CA ARG A 495 0.40 18.69 -5.70
C ARG A 495 0.59 18.65 -7.22
N LYS A 496 0.91 19.78 -7.88
CA LYS A 496 1.27 19.82 -9.31
C LYS A 496 2.47 18.93 -9.64
N ALA A 497 3.54 19.02 -8.86
CA ALA A 497 4.73 18.21 -9.05
C ALA A 497 4.47 16.72 -8.74
N TYR A 498 3.77 16.43 -7.65
CA TYR A 498 3.33 15.08 -7.28
C TYR A 498 2.42 14.44 -8.36
N ALA A 499 1.47 15.19 -8.91
CA ALA A 499 0.61 14.72 -10.02
C ALA A 499 1.44 14.35 -11.26
N GLY A 500 2.48 15.12 -11.57
CA GLY A 500 3.46 14.75 -12.59
C GLY A 500 4.22 13.46 -12.25
N MET A 501 4.61 13.25 -10.98
CA MET A 501 5.27 12.01 -10.55
C MET A 501 4.34 10.79 -10.72
N VAL A 502 3.04 10.95 -10.43
CA VAL A 502 2.02 9.92 -10.67
C VAL A 502 1.89 9.61 -12.17
N SER A 503 1.78 10.61 -13.05
CA SER A 503 1.65 10.35 -14.49
C SER A 503 2.92 9.76 -15.12
N ALA A 504 4.12 10.09 -14.62
CA ALA A 504 5.36 9.42 -15.03
C ALA A 504 5.42 7.95 -14.57
N MET A 505 4.71 7.58 -13.51
CA MET A 505 4.53 6.20 -13.06
C MET A 505 3.44 5.47 -13.88
N ASP A 506 2.33 6.13 -14.20
CA ASP A 506 1.26 5.62 -15.07
C ASP A 506 1.79 5.26 -16.47
N GLU A 507 2.54 6.18 -17.08
CA GLU A 507 3.27 5.96 -18.34
C GLU A 507 4.24 4.76 -18.21
N GLY A 508 4.96 4.66 -17.09
CA GLY A 508 5.89 3.56 -16.83
C GLY A 508 5.22 2.19 -16.73
N VAL A 509 4.06 2.11 -16.07
CA VAL A 509 3.21 0.90 -16.06
C VAL A 509 2.74 0.56 -17.47
N GLY A 510 2.39 1.56 -18.29
CA GLY A 510 1.98 1.36 -19.69
C GLY A 510 3.11 0.88 -20.58
N MET A 511 4.33 1.36 -20.38
CA MET A 511 5.53 0.85 -21.06
C MET A 511 5.80 -0.62 -20.72
N LEU A 512 5.59 -1.02 -19.46
CA LEU A 512 5.75 -2.40 -19.01
C LEU A 512 4.67 -3.33 -19.58
N GLU A 513 3.40 -2.93 -19.53
CA GLU A 513 2.27 -3.64 -20.17
C GLU A 513 2.52 -3.82 -21.68
N ASN A 514 2.94 -2.76 -22.37
CA ASN A 514 3.24 -2.81 -23.80
C ASN A 514 4.43 -3.72 -24.11
N ALA A 515 5.46 -3.79 -23.26
CA ALA A 515 6.54 -4.76 -23.40
C ALA A 515 6.03 -6.20 -23.24
N LEU A 516 5.23 -6.48 -22.21
CA LEU A 516 4.64 -7.81 -21.98
C LEU A 516 3.71 -8.24 -23.13
N LYS A 517 3.02 -7.30 -23.77
CA LYS A 517 2.21 -7.53 -24.98
C LYS A 517 3.07 -7.77 -26.21
N GLN A 518 4.10 -6.94 -26.46
CA GLN A 518 5.03 -7.10 -27.58
C GLN A 518 5.78 -8.44 -27.54
N GLU A 519 6.16 -8.89 -26.33
CA GLU A 519 6.85 -10.16 -26.15
C GLU A 519 5.93 -11.39 -26.09
N GLY A 520 4.61 -11.20 -26.21
CA GLY A 520 3.60 -12.28 -26.18
C GLY A 520 3.27 -12.84 -24.79
N MET A 521 3.89 -12.31 -23.74
CA MET A 521 3.77 -12.81 -22.36
C MET A 521 2.42 -12.44 -21.71
N TRP A 522 1.83 -11.29 -22.06
CA TRP A 522 0.66 -10.71 -21.39
C TRP A 522 -0.54 -11.66 -21.20
N ASN A 523 -0.78 -12.56 -22.16
CA ASN A 523 -1.88 -13.52 -22.09
C ASN A 523 -1.74 -14.50 -20.91
N ASN A 524 -0.51 -14.86 -20.56
CA ASN A 524 -0.18 -15.66 -19.37
C ASN A 524 0.59 -14.82 -18.34
N THR A 525 0.05 -13.64 -18.02
CA THR A 525 0.54 -12.75 -16.97
C THR A 525 -0.57 -12.40 -15.98
N VAL A 526 -0.22 -12.35 -14.70
CA VAL A 526 -0.96 -11.62 -13.65
C VAL A 526 -0.14 -10.39 -13.25
N LEU A 527 -0.72 -9.21 -13.42
CA LEU A 527 -0.18 -7.94 -12.97
C LEU A 527 -0.94 -7.49 -11.72
N VAL A 528 -0.23 -7.34 -10.60
CA VAL A 528 -0.74 -6.74 -9.37
C VAL A 528 -0.19 -5.32 -9.26
N PHE A 529 -1.04 -4.36 -8.93
CA PHE A 529 -0.63 -3.01 -8.55
C PHE A 529 -1.04 -2.73 -7.09
N SER A 530 -0.15 -2.11 -6.32
CA SER A 530 -0.40 -1.66 -4.94
C SER A 530 0.33 -0.35 -4.65
N SER A 531 -0.21 0.50 -3.77
CA SER A 531 0.61 1.46 -3.00
C SER A 531 1.13 0.79 -1.71
N ASP A 532 2.31 1.17 -1.21
CA ASP A 532 2.89 0.60 0.01
C ASP A 532 2.32 1.19 1.30
N ASN A 533 1.82 2.42 1.29
CA ASN A 533 1.10 3.03 2.40
C ASN A 533 0.22 4.19 1.92
N GLY A 534 -0.81 4.55 2.69
CA GLY A 534 -1.59 5.77 2.45
C GLY A 534 -0.70 7.02 2.42
N GLY A 535 -0.99 7.96 1.52
CA GLY A 535 -0.03 9.00 1.13
C GLY A 535 0.20 10.07 2.21
N ARG A 536 1.36 10.75 2.16
CA ARG A 536 1.70 11.84 3.09
C ARG A 536 1.35 13.22 2.51
N VAL A 537 0.17 13.73 2.86
CA VAL A 537 -0.47 14.92 2.24
C VAL A 537 0.43 16.16 2.22
N LYS A 538 1.32 16.34 3.21
CA LYS A 538 2.30 17.45 3.24
C LYS A 538 3.25 17.52 2.02
N PHE A 539 3.32 16.46 1.22
CA PHE A 539 4.12 16.35 0.00
C PHE A 539 3.29 16.42 -1.30
N GLY A 540 1.96 16.46 -1.27
CA GLY A 540 1.12 16.67 -2.47
C GLY A 540 0.01 15.65 -2.65
N SER A 541 0.11 14.48 -2.01
CA SER A 541 -0.87 13.40 -2.07
C SER A 541 -2.22 13.74 -1.42
N SER A 542 -3.22 12.88 -1.62
CA SER A 542 -4.54 12.95 -1.00
C SER A 542 -5.03 11.55 -0.61
N ASN A 543 -5.61 11.43 0.58
CA ASN A 543 -6.41 10.26 0.98
C ASN A 543 -7.88 10.64 1.20
N TYR A 544 -8.27 11.90 0.91
CA TYR A 544 -9.60 12.42 1.22
C TYR A 544 -10.68 11.75 0.36
N PRO A 545 -11.75 11.17 0.93
CA PRO A 545 -12.37 11.54 2.21
C PRO A 545 -11.95 10.71 3.44
N LEU A 546 -11.00 9.77 3.31
CA LEU A 546 -10.48 8.99 4.43
C LEU A 546 -9.79 9.88 5.47
N ARG A 547 -9.56 9.32 6.65
CA ARG A 547 -8.97 9.99 7.80
C ARG A 547 -7.47 9.69 7.91
N GLY A 548 -6.65 10.70 8.19
CA GLY A 548 -5.20 10.52 8.40
C GLY A 548 -4.35 10.55 7.11
N GLU A 549 -3.10 10.17 7.29
CA GLU A 549 -2.03 10.11 6.28
C GLU A 549 -0.99 9.03 6.68
N LYS A 550 0.07 8.81 5.87
CA LYS A 550 1.22 7.95 6.20
C LYS A 550 1.66 8.06 7.67
N HIS A 551 2.10 6.95 8.24
CA HIS A 551 2.35 6.63 9.67
C HIS A 551 1.08 6.31 10.47
N SER A 552 -0.08 6.88 10.15
CA SER A 552 -1.26 6.77 11.00
C SER A 552 -2.05 5.46 10.84
N LEU A 553 -2.69 4.98 11.92
CA LEU A 553 -3.53 3.76 11.91
C LEU A 553 -4.99 4.02 11.47
N TRP A 554 -5.31 5.24 11.09
CA TRP A 554 -6.58 5.63 10.45
C TRP A 554 -6.65 5.13 9.00
N GLU A 555 -7.84 5.05 8.40
CA GLU A 555 -8.01 4.46 7.06
C GLU A 555 -7.12 5.11 5.98
N GLY A 556 -6.87 6.42 6.05
CA GLY A 556 -5.98 7.14 5.13
C GLY A 556 -4.48 6.92 5.34
N GLY A 557 -4.09 6.04 6.28
CA GLY A 557 -2.74 5.48 6.38
C GLY A 557 -2.65 4.01 5.97
N VAL A 558 -3.68 3.20 6.29
CA VAL A 558 -3.64 1.73 6.10
C VAL A 558 -4.50 1.18 4.95
N LYS A 559 -5.52 1.91 4.45
CA LYS A 559 -6.29 1.50 3.28
C LYS A 559 -5.59 2.01 2.02
N SER A 560 -5.41 1.14 1.02
CA SER A 560 -4.51 1.39 -0.11
C SER A 560 -5.22 1.36 -1.46
N ILE A 561 -4.57 1.92 -2.48
CA ILE A 561 -4.89 1.62 -3.88
C ILE A 561 -4.39 0.21 -4.18
N GLY A 562 -5.26 -0.61 -4.77
CA GLY A 562 -4.90 -1.95 -5.22
C GLY A 562 -5.80 -2.45 -6.36
N PHE A 563 -5.19 -3.07 -7.38
CA PHE A 563 -5.92 -3.77 -8.45
C PHE A 563 -5.11 -4.92 -9.02
N VAL A 564 -5.81 -5.87 -9.65
CA VAL A 564 -5.22 -7.00 -10.38
C VAL A 564 -5.68 -6.98 -11.83
N SER A 565 -4.76 -7.18 -12.76
CA SER A 565 -4.99 -7.17 -14.20
C SER A 565 -4.08 -8.22 -14.89
N GLY A 566 -4.05 -8.25 -16.22
CA GLY A 566 -3.31 -9.26 -16.99
C GLY A 566 -4.23 -10.24 -17.73
N GLY A 567 -3.66 -11.03 -18.63
CA GLY A 567 -4.40 -11.95 -19.50
C GLY A 567 -5.11 -13.08 -18.74
N LEU A 568 -4.50 -13.59 -17.68
CA LEU A 568 -5.02 -14.70 -16.87
C LEU A 568 -6.27 -14.33 -16.04
N VAL A 569 -6.51 -13.03 -15.80
CA VAL A 569 -7.61 -12.55 -14.98
C VAL A 569 -8.94 -12.75 -15.70
N LYS A 570 -9.77 -13.68 -15.22
CA LYS A 570 -11.08 -14.01 -15.82
C LYS A 570 -12.14 -12.95 -15.51
N ARG A 571 -12.21 -12.50 -14.26
CA ARG A 571 -13.25 -11.61 -13.69
C ARG A 571 -13.01 -10.13 -14.06
N LYS A 572 -12.97 -9.84 -15.36
CA LYS A 572 -12.68 -8.51 -15.93
C LYS A 572 -13.78 -7.49 -15.60
N GLY A 573 -13.39 -6.24 -15.34
CA GLY A 573 -14.32 -5.13 -15.04
C GLY A 573 -14.96 -5.17 -13.66
N ALA A 574 -14.37 -5.88 -12.70
CA ALA A 574 -14.98 -6.16 -11.40
C ALA A 574 -14.42 -5.34 -10.24
N VAL A 575 -15.18 -5.33 -9.14
CA VAL A 575 -14.81 -4.74 -7.86
C VAL A 575 -14.91 -5.82 -6.79
N SER A 576 -13.78 -6.14 -6.15
CA SER A 576 -13.74 -6.91 -4.91
C SER A 576 -13.99 -6.00 -3.71
N LYS A 577 -14.77 -6.48 -2.75
CA LYS A 577 -15.00 -5.84 -1.44
C LYS A 577 -14.66 -6.78 -0.28
N ASP A 578 -14.15 -7.96 -0.58
CA ASP A 578 -13.63 -8.92 0.37
C ASP A 578 -12.43 -8.32 1.11
N LEU A 579 -12.32 -8.60 2.40
CA LEU A 579 -11.22 -8.08 3.21
C LEU A 579 -9.90 -8.70 2.72
N MET A 580 -8.98 -7.88 2.23
CA MET A 580 -7.67 -8.32 1.77
C MET A 580 -6.56 -7.50 2.43
N HIS A 581 -5.40 -8.12 2.67
CA HIS A 581 -4.21 -7.46 3.20
C HIS A 581 -2.99 -7.77 2.35
N VAL A 582 -1.96 -6.91 2.39
CA VAL A 582 -0.71 -7.12 1.63
C VAL A 582 0.00 -8.45 1.95
N SER A 583 -0.17 -8.99 3.16
CA SER A 583 0.36 -10.32 3.52
C SER A 583 -0.32 -11.47 2.77
N ASP A 584 -1.54 -11.28 2.24
CA ASP A 584 -2.25 -12.30 1.45
C ASP A 584 -1.54 -12.60 0.12
N TRP A 585 -0.77 -11.64 -0.42
CA TRP A 585 -0.05 -11.83 -1.69
C TRP A 585 0.97 -12.97 -1.63
N PHE A 586 1.60 -13.23 -0.49
CA PHE A 586 2.60 -14.30 -0.38
C PHE A 586 1.98 -15.68 -0.68
N PRO A 587 0.99 -16.20 0.08
CA PRO A 587 0.38 -17.50 -0.22
C PRO A 587 -0.42 -17.45 -1.53
N THR A 588 -1.08 -16.34 -1.87
CA THR A 588 -1.80 -16.19 -3.14
C THR A 588 -0.89 -16.42 -4.35
N LEU A 589 0.29 -15.79 -4.37
CA LEU A 589 1.21 -15.84 -5.52
C LEU A 589 2.06 -17.12 -5.53
N VAL A 590 2.43 -17.68 -4.37
CA VAL A 590 3.10 -18.99 -4.32
C VAL A 590 2.16 -20.12 -4.75
N ASN A 591 0.89 -20.11 -4.32
CA ASN A 591 -0.09 -21.11 -4.77
C ASN A 591 -0.40 -20.97 -6.26
N LEU A 592 -0.60 -19.75 -6.77
CA LEU A 592 -0.80 -19.46 -8.19
C LEU A 592 0.37 -19.94 -9.07
N ALA A 593 1.59 -19.90 -8.53
CA ALA A 593 2.80 -20.40 -9.19
C ALA A 593 2.94 -21.94 -9.18
N GLY A 594 2.04 -22.67 -8.52
CA GLY A 594 2.21 -24.10 -8.24
C GLY A 594 3.35 -24.40 -7.25
N GLY A 595 3.82 -23.37 -6.52
CA GLY A 595 4.85 -23.49 -5.51
C GLY A 595 4.35 -24.09 -4.20
N ASN A 596 5.23 -24.19 -3.20
CA ASN A 596 4.92 -24.78 -1.91
C ASN A 596 5.28 -23.85 -0.75
N LEU A 597 4.54 -23.97 0.36
CA LEU A 597 4.72 -23.15 1.56
C LEU A 597 5.64 -23.80 2.62
N ASN A 598 6.27 -24.95 2.34
CA ASN A 598 7.07 -25.66 3.32
C ASN A 598 8.33 -24.86 3.69
N GLY A 599 8.79 -24.95 4.94
CA GLY A 599 9.92 -24.15 5.42
C GLY A 599 9.61 -22.66 5.63
N THR A 600 8.38 -22.21 5.37
CA THR A 600 7.91 -20.93 5.94
C THR A 600 7.65 -21.11 7.45
N LYS A 601 7.81 -20.02 8.20
CA LYS A 601 7.17 -19.89 9.52
C LYS A 601 5.66 -19.66 9.33
N PRO A 602 4.79 -19.96 10.32
CA PRO A 602 3.35 -19.76 10.21
C PRO A 602 2.98 -18.39 9.62
N LEU A 603 2.20 -18.42 8.54
CA LEU A 603 1.82 -17.25 7.75
C LEU A 603 0.59 -16.55 8.35
N ASP A 604 0.57 -15.24 8.25
CA ASP A 604 -0.57 -14.40 8.62
C ASP A 604 -1.44 -14.01 7.42
N GLY A 605 -0.90 -14.16 6.20
CA GLY A 605 -1.61 -14.10 4.92
C GLY A 605 -2.49 -15.32 4.66
N VAL A 606 -3.55 -15.13 3.87
CA VAL A 606 -4.34 -16.23 3.28
C VAL A 606 -4.36 -16.12 1.76
N ASP A 607 -4.52 -17.25 1.07
CA ASP A 607 -4.64 -17.28 -0.38
C ASP A 607 -6.02 -16.75 -0.85
N GLN A 608 -6.02 -15.66 -1.59
CA GLN A 608 -7.22 -14.96 -2.07
C GLN A 608 -7.46 -15.15 -3.58
N TRP A 609 -6.73 -16.03 -4.29
CA TRP A 609 -6.79 -16.08 -5.77
C TRP A 609 -8.21 -16.34 -6.29
N ASP A 610 -8.93 -17.30 -5.73
CA ASP A 610 -10.31 -17.62 -6.11
C ASP A 610 -11.27 -16.43 -5.92
N ALA A 611 -11.06 -15.65 -4.86
CA ALA A 611 -11.87 -14.48 -4.53
C ALA A 611 -11.60 -13.30 -5.47
N ILE A 612 -10.36 -13.17 -5.94
CA ILE A 612 -9.97 -12.21 -6.98
C ILE A 612 -10.53 -12.68 -8.34
N ASN A 613 -10.17 -13.89 -8.77
CA ASN A 613 -10.27 -14.36 -10.15
C ASN A 613 -11.61 -15.00 -10.54
N GLU A 614 -12.30 -15.68 -9.61
CA GLU A 614 -13.62 -16.27 -9.84
C GLU A 614 -14.73 -15.49 -9.11
N GLY A 615 -14.39 -14.73 -8.06
CA GLY A 615 -15.33 -13.94 -7.28
C GLY A 615 -15.99 -14.71 -6.13
N THR A 616 -15.35 -15.76 -5.62
CA THR A 616 -15.77 -16.44 -4.39
C THR A 616 -15.58 -15.55 -3.15
N PRO A 617 -16.23 -15.82 -2.00
CA PRO A 617 -15.99 -15.08 -0.76
C PRO A 617 -14.52 -15.16 -0.30
N GLY A 618 -13.95 -14.04 0.13
CA GLY A 618 -12.57 -13.96 0.62
C GLY A 618 -12.34 -14.73 1.92
N LYS A 619 -11.17 -15.38 2.02
CA LYS A 619 -10.84 -16.29 3.12
C LYS A 619 -10.51 -15.54 4.43
N ARG A 620 -10.20 -14.24 4.36
CA ARG A 620 -9.82 -13.39 5.51
C ARG A 620 -11.02 -12.72 6.19
N GLN A 621 -11.20 -12.98 7.48
CA GLN A 621 -12.25 -12.38 8.31
C GLN A 621 -11.72 -11.39 9.38
N ILE A 622 -10.43 -11.50 9.71
CA ILE A 622 -9.73 -10.68 10.71
C ILE A 622 -8.44 -10.14 10.09
N LEU A 623 -8.07 -8.91 10.44
CA LEU A 623 -6.82 -8.28 10.06
C LEU A 623 -6.25 -7.51 11.27
N LEU A 624 -5.09 -7.93 11.77
CA LEU A 624 -4.26 -7.08 12.60
C LEU A 624 -3.60 -6.01 11.72
N HIS A 625 -3.73 -4.73 12.06
CA HIS A 625 -2.89 -3.71 11.44
C HIS A 625 -1.49 -3.78 12.06
N ASN A 626 -1.34 -3.41 13.33
CA ASN A 626 -0.08 -3.53 14.07
C ASN A 626 -0.32 -3.53 15.60
N ILE A 627 0.69 -3.93 16.37
CA ILE A 627 0.85 -3.67 17.81
C ILE A 627 2.26 -3.09 18.01
N ASP A 628 2.35 -1.82 18.38
CA ASP A 628 3.63 -1.13 18.64
C ASP A 628 3.71 -0.71 20.13
N PRO A 629 4.49 -1.43 20.96
CA PRO A 629 4.71 -1.11 22.37
C PRO A 629 5.86 -0.12 22.61
N LEU A 630 6.67 0.19 21.59
CA LEU A 630 7.75 1.18 21.70
C LEU A 630 7.25 2.61 21.48
N GLN A 631 6.17 2.79 20.72
CA GLN A 631 5.52 4.10 20.59
C GLN A 631 4.97 4.60 21.94
N SER A 632 5.20 5.88 22.23
CA SER A 632 4.73 6.58 23.43
C SER A 632 3.27 6.28 23.79
N ARG A 633 3.08 5.64 24.96
CA ARG A 633 1.78 5.22 25.48
C ARG A 633 0.81 6.39 25.66
N ARG A 634 -0.46 6.21 25.28
CA ARG A 634 -1.48 7.26 25.33
C ARG A 634 -2.60 6.92 26.32
N GLY A 635 -2.88 7.86 27.24
CA GLY A 635 -3.93 7.68 28.25
C GLY A 635 -3.54 6.63 29.30
N ARG A 636 -4.53 5.89 29.82
CA ARG A 636 -4.36 4.81 30.81
C ARG A 636 -5.09 3.54 30.33
N PRO A 637 -4.73 2.33 30.82
CA PRO A 637 -5.51 1.11 30.59
C PRO A 637 -6.97 1.33 31.02
N LYS A 638 -7.94 0.99 30.16
CA LYS A 638 -9.37 1.27 30.39
C LYS A 638 -10.22 0.09 30.85
N TYR A 639 -9.72 -1.12 30.66
CA TYR A 639 -10.43 -2.35 30.99
C TYR A 639 -9.44 -3.26 31.72
N LYS A 640 -9.89 -3.87 32.82
CA LYS A 640 -9.12 -4.90 33.51
C LYS A 640 -9.21 -6.20 32.72
N ASN A 641 -8.13 -7.00 32.74
CA ASN A 641 -8.05 -8.34 32.16
C ASN A 641 -8.35 -8.34 30.63
N THR A 642 -7.76 -7.39 29.91
CA THR A 642 -7.72 -7.30 28.44
C THR A 642 -6.41 -6.64 28.00
N PHE A 643 -6.08 -6.69 26.70
CA PHE A 643 -5.04 -5.86 26.05
C PHE A 643 -4.97 -4.41 26.59
N ASP A 644 -3.75 -3.90 26.78
CA ASP A 644 -3.51 -2.57 27.33
C ASP A 644 -3.84 -1.46 26.31
N THR A 645 -4.97 -0.80 26.51
CA THR A 645 -5.46 0.28 25.64
C THR A 645 -4.54 1.51 25.54
N SER A 646 -3.46 1.61 26.33
CA SER A 646 -2.46 2.67 26.17
C SER A 646 -1.41 2.38 25.09
N ILE A 647 -1.23 1.11 24.69
CA ILE A 647 -0.35 0.67 23.60
C ILE A 647 -0.97 1.02 22.23
N ARG A 648 -0.15 1.42 21.25
CA ARG A 648 -0.60 1.72 19.88
C ARG A 648 -0.90 0.42 19.14
N ALA A 649 -2.18 0.11 18.96
CA ALA A 649 -2.60 -1.02 18.13
C ALA A 649 -3.90 -0.75 17.37
N ALA A 650 -4.11 -1.47 16.27
CA ALA A 650 -5.38 -1.47 15.55
C ALA A 650 -5.70 -2.83 14.92
N LEU A 651 -6.98 -3.16 14.87
CA LEU A 651 -7.53 -4.46 14.44
C LEU A 651 -8.84 -4.25 13.68
N ARG A 652 -9.02 -4.92 12.55
CA ARG A 652 -10.28 -5.01 11.79
C ARG A 652 -10.83 -6.44 11.88
N ALA A 653 -12.11 -6.61 12.19
CA ALA A 653 -12.79 -7.91 12.28
C ALA A 653 -14.25 -7.77 11.79
N GLY A 654 -14.60 -8.46 10.71
CA GLY A 654 -15.86 -8.21 9.99
C GLY A 654 -15.95 -6.74 9.55
N ASP A 655 -17.06 -6.06 9.84
CA ASP A 655 -17.22 -4.63 9.57
C ASP A 655 -16.48 -3.71 10.55
N LEU A 656 -16.09 -4.22 11.73
CA LEU A 656 -15.63 -3.38 12.83
C LEU A 656 -14.11 -3.16 12.79
N LYS A 657 -13.67 -1.94 13.13
CA LYS A 657 -12.27 -1.59 13.36
C LYS A 657 -12.09 -0.98 14.75
N LEU A 658 -11.24 -1.61 15.56
CA LEU A 658 -10.79 -1.13 16.86
C LEU A 658 -9.44 -0.42 16.70
N ILE A 659 -9.26 0.70 17.39
CA ILE A 659 -7.99 1.45 17.46
C ILE A 659 -7.69 1.78 18.93
N THR A 660 -6.44 1.63 19.35
CA THR A 660 -5.95 1.86 20.72
C THR A 660 -4.66 2.71 20.75
N GLY A 661 -4.27 3.19 21.94
CA GLY A 661 -3.05 3.98 22.12
C GLY A 661 -3.07 5.29 21.35
N ASP A 662 -1.93 5.69 20.78
CA ASP A 662 -1.83 6.82 19.86
C ASP A 662 -1.79 6.40 18.38
N PRO A 663 -2.88 6.61 17.61
CA PRO A 663 -2.95 6.26 16.20
C PRO A 663 -2.40 7.34 15.25
N ASP A 664 -1.62 8.31 15.74
CA ASP A 664 -1.14 9.48 14.97
C ASP A 664 -2.30 10.43 14.52
N ARG A 665 -1.99 11.36 13.62
CA ARG A 665 -2.77 12.54 13.17
C ARG A 665 -4.13 12.18 12.55
N GLY A 666 -5.12 11.88 13.38
CA GLY A 666 -6.49 11.56 13.00
C GLY A 666 -7.33 12.73 12.51
N VAL A 667 -6.91 13.37 11.43
CA VAL A 667 -7.50 14.56 10.78
C VAL A 667 -7.93 14.20 9.36
N TRP A 668 -9.03 14.76 8.87
CA TRP A 668 -9.40 14.65 7.45
C TRP A 668 -8.72 15.77 6.67
N LEU A 669 -7.68 15.41 5.92
CA LEU A 669 -6.81 16.32 5.19
C LEU A 669 -7.26 16.36 3.72
N PRO A 670 -7.91 17.44 3.25
CA PRO A 670 -8.29 17.56 1.85
C PRO A 670 -7.07 17.80 0.93
N PRO A 671 -7.22 17.63 -0.41
CA PRO A 671 -6.12 17.85 -1.36
C PRO A 671 -5.47 19.23 -1.21
N LEU A 672 -4.13 19.29 -1.26
CA LEU A 672 -3.40 20.54 -1.09
C LEU A 672 -3.77 21.56 -2.19
N GLY A 673 -4.30 22.70 -1.77
CA GLY A 673 -4.76 23.77 -2.67
C GLY A 673 -6.24 23.70 -3.05
N SER A 674 -7.00 22.71 -2.57
CA SER A 674 -8.45 22.71 -2.68
C SER A 674 -9.11 23.71 -1.72
N ASN A 675 -10.32 24.17 -2.06
CA ASN A 675 -11.12 25.08 -1.23
C ASN A 675 -11.83 24.38 -0.05
N ILE A 676 -11.60 23.09 0.16
CA ILE A 676 -12.19 22.30 1.25
C ILE A 676 -11.44 22.61 2.55
N LYS A 677 -12.17 22.92 3.64
CA LYS A 677 -11.57 23.19 4.95
C LYS A 677 -11.17 21.90 5.67
N GLU A 678 -9.98 21.86 6.28
CA GLU A 678 -9.52 20.74 7.13
C GLU A 678 -10.56 20.42 8.22
N ARG A 679 -11.09 19.19 8.23
CA ARG A 679 -11.92 18.74 9.35
C ARG A 679 -11.01 18.14 10.43
N LYS A 680 -10.94 18.82 11.56
CA LYS A 680 -10.14 18.41 12.73
C LYS A 680 -10.77 17.19 13.41
N GLY A 681 -9.93 16.24 13.85
CA GLY A 681 -10.36 15.10 14.66
C GLY A 681 -10.92 15.53 16.02
N TRP A 682 -11.87 14.76 16.56
CA TRP A 682 -12.67 15.11 17.75
C TRP A 682 -11.89 15.16 19.08
N ASN A 683 -10.58 14.90 19.08
CA ASN A 683 -9.78 14.88 20.30
C ASN A 683 -8.38 15.49 20.10
N LYS A 684 -8.26 16.81 20.29
CA LYS A 684 -6.99 17.55 20.24
C LYS A 684 -6.30 17.73 21.61
N LYS A 685 -6.91 17.32 22.73
CA LYS A 685 -6.41 17.62 24.10
C LYS A 685 -6.55 16.49 25.14
N GLY A 686 -7.10 15.33 24.79
CA GLY A 686 -7.58 14.35 25.78
C GLY A 686 -6.94 12.96 25.73
N SER A 687 -6.97 12.29 26.88
CA SER A 687 -6.48 10.93 27.18
C SER A 687 -7.27 9.79 26.53
N LYS A 688 -8.13 10.05 25.53
CA LYS A 688 -8.77 8.99 24.75
C LYS A 688 -7.72 8.26 23.90
N ASN A 689 -7.83 6.94 23.96
CA ASN A 689 -6.89 5.91 23.52
C ASN A 689 -7.65 4.60 23.14
N VAL A 690 -8.94 4.74 22.83
CA VAL A 690 -9.82 3.65 22.36
C VAL A 690 -10.84 4.28 21.43
N TRP A 691 -10.98 3.76 20.21
CA TRP A 691 -12.04 4.10 19.26
C TRP A 691 -12.54 2.82 18.60
N LEU A 692 -13.81 2.79 18.21
CA LEU A 692 -14.41 1.69 17.46
C LEU A 692 -15.25 2.26 16.32
N PHE A 693 -15.10 1.76 15.10
CA PHE A 693 -15.88 2.17 13.93
C PHE A 693 -16.47 0.94 13.24
N ASN A 694 -17.63 1.11 12.59
CA ASN A 694 -18.06 0.19 11.53
C ASN A 694 -17.58 0.80 10.21
N ILE A 695 -16.55 0.22 9.61
CA ILE A 695 -15.87 0.75 8.43
C ILE A 695 -16.71 0.54 7.16
N THR A 696 -17.54 -0.48 7.12
CA THR A 696 -18.46 -0.74 5.99
C THR A 696 -19.55 0.34 5.89
N ALA A 697 -20.03 0.87 7.02
CA ALA A 697 -21.03 1.92 7.09
C ALA A 697 -20.45 3.34 7.26
N ASP A 698 -19.22 3.47 7.78
CA ASP A 698 -18.48 4.72 7.96
C ASP A 698 -16.99 4.54 7.63
N PRO A 699 -16.64 4.38 6.33
CA PRO A 699 -15.25 4.19 5.89
C PRO A 699 -14.37 5.42 6.11
N ASN A 700 -14.93 6.50 6.65
CA ASN A 700 -14.23 7.73 6.94
C ASN A 700 -13.96 7.91 8.45
N GLU A 701 -14.30 6.95 9.31
CA GLU A 701 -14.02 6.96 10.75
C GLU A 701 -14.55 8.20 11.49
N ARG A 702 -15.75 8.66 11.10
CA ARG A 702 -16.42 9.89 11.58
C ARG A 702 -17.24 9.69 12.86
N LYS A 703 -17.73 8.48 13.12
CA LYS A 703 -18.69 8.14 14.18
C LYS A 703 -18.14 7.02 15.07
N ASP A 704 -17.43 7.43 16.13
CA ASP A 704 -16.92 6.50 17.14
C ASP A 704 -18.06 5.83 17.93
N LEU A 705 -18.05 4.50 17.94
CA LEU A 705 -19.04 3.63 18.57
C LEU A 705 -18.55 3.05 19.91
N SER A 706 -17.29 3.29 20.32
CA SER A 706 -16.66 2.62 21.47
C SER A 706 -17.39 2.80 22.81
N TYR A 707 -18.11 3.91 23.00
CA TYR A 707 -18.94 4.13 24.19
C TYR A 707 -20.29 3.39 24.15
N LYS A 708 -20.77 3.02 22.96
CA LYS A 708 -22.05 2.32 22.76
C LYS A 708 -21.86 0.80 22.70
N LEU A 709 -20.91 0.33 21.90
CA LEU A 709 -20.63 -1.09 21.67
C LEU A 709 -19.51 -1.60 22.59
N LYS A 710 -19.69 -1.43 23.91
CA LYS A 710 -18.67 -1.82 24.92
C LYS A 710 -18.35 -3.33 24.90
N GLY A 711 -19.31 -4.16 24.48
CA GLY A 711 -19.10 -5.61 24.28
C GLY A 711 -18.10 -5.89 23.16
N ASP A 712 -18.31 -5.30 21.97
CA ASP A 712 -17.38 -5.44 20.84
C ASP A 712 -16.00 -4.86 21.13
N VAL A 713 -15.91 -3.75 21.86
CA VAL A 713 -14.62 -3.23 22.33
C VAL A 713 -13.87 -4.28 23.16
N LYS A 714 -14.51 -4.91 24.16
CA LYS A 714 -13.87 -5.98 24.95
C LYS A 714 -13.51 -7.20 24.10
N ARG A 715 -14.40 -7.64 23.20
CA ARG A 715 -14.17 -8.76 22.28
C ARG A 715 -12.95 -8.52 21.38
N MET A 716 -12.85 -7.33 20.81
CA MET A 716 -11.72 -6.96 19.93
C MET A 716 -10.42 -6.66 20.71
N LEU A 717 -10.50 -6.25 21.99
CA LEU A 717 -9.32 -6.18 22.87
C LEU A 717 -8.80 -7.57 23.24
N SER A 718 -9.67 -8.55 23.48
CA SER A 718 -9.24 -9.95 23.67
C SER A 718 -8.62 -10.54 22.40
N MET A 719 -9.08 -10.14 21.21
CA MET A 719 -8.40 -10.47 19.94
C MET A 719 -7.00 -9.83 19.83
N LEU A 720 -6.84 -8.56 20.22
CA LEU A 720 -5.51 -7.92 20.28
C LEU A 720 -4.58 -8.62 21.27
N GLU A 721 -5.09 -9.00 22.45
CA GLU A 721 -4.35 -9.76 23.47
C GLU A 721 -3.89 -11.14 22.96
N THR A 722 -4.67 -11.78 22.08
CA THR A 722 -4.28 -13.04 21.43
C THR A 722 -3.13 -12.84 20.44
N PHE A 723 -3.12 -11.74 19.68
CA PHE A 723 -1.98 -11.38 18.81
C PHE A 723 -0.75 -10.90 19.60
N GLU A 724 -0.94 -10.21 20.71
CA GLU A 724 0.13 -9.80 21.63
C GLU A 724 0.87 -11.02 22.19
N LYS A 725 0.14 -12.10 22.52
CA LYS A 725 0.70 -13.37 23.00
C LYS A 725 1.49 -14.19 21.98
N THR A 726 1.39 -13.86 20.68
CA THR A 726 2.22 -14.49 19.63
C THR A 726 3.35 -13.57 19.15
N ALA A 727 3.42 -12.33 19.66
CA ALA A 727 4.41 -11.36 19.23
C ALA A 727 5.83 -11.72 19.70
N VAL A 728 6.82 -11.45 18.85
CA VAL A 728 8.23 -11.35 19.23
C VAL A 728 8.54 -9.91 19.67
N GLU A 729 9.56 -9.74 20.52
CA GLU A 729 10.00 -8.40 20.92
C GLU A 729 10.41 -7.54 19.71
N PRO A 730 10.03 -6.25 19.64
CA PRO A 730 10.46 -5.36 18.56
C PRO A 730 11.98 -5.18 18.52
N PHE A 731 12.59 -5.40 17.36
CA PHE A 731 14.05 -5.30 17.17
C PHE A 731 14.42 -3.99 16.45
N TYR A 732 14.50 -2.91 17.23
CA TYR A 732 14.83 -1.57 16.77
C TYR A 732 16.16 -1.08 17.39
N PRO A 733 17.33 -1.57 16.91
CA PRO A 733 18.63 -1.25 17.48
C PRO A 733 19.07 0.20 17.21
N ASP A 734 20.04 0.68 17.98
CA ASP A 734 20.70 1.97 17.77
C ASP A 734 21.42 2.09 16.41
N LYS A 735 21.65 3.33 15.97
CA LYS A 735 22.40 3.62 14.74
C LYS A 735 23.90 3.31 14.92
N ASP A 736 24.42 2.42 14.08
CA ASP A 736 25.85 2.11 14.02
C ASP A 736 26.61 3.15 13.18
N ASN A 737 27.56 3.85 13.81
CA ASN A 737 28.39 4.86 13.14
C ASN A 737 29.31 4.31 12.05
N ARG A 738 29.52 2.98 11.99
CA ARG A 738 30.26 2.29 10.92
C ARG A 738 29.52 2.31 9.57
N CYS A 739 28.22 2.65 9.54
CA CYS A 739 27.43 2.84 8.31
C CYS A 739 27.98 3.89 7.33
N ASN A 740 29.02 4.65 7.70
CA ASN A 740 29.55 5.79 6.97
C ASN A 740 29.89 5.46 5.49
N PRO A 741 29.09 5.92 4.51
CA PRO A 741 29.25 5.56 3.10
C PRO A 741 30.53 6.13 2.48
N ALA A 742 31.21 7.09 3.12
CA ALA A 742 32.55 7.53 2.71
C ALA A 742 33.57 6.38 2.77
N SER A 743 33.41 5.44 3.70
CA SER A 743 34.24 4.23 3.82
C SER A 743 33.85 3.13 2.84
N ASN A 744 32.65 3.19 2.25
CA ASN A 744 32.11 2.20 1.30
C ASN A 744 32.03 2.77 -0.13
N GLY A 745 33.19 3.21 -0.66
CA GLY A 745 33.30 3.67 -2.04
C GLY A 745 32.45 4.91 -2.39
N ASN A 746 32.12 5.75 -1.41
CA ASN A 746 31.16 6.87 -1.50
C ASN A 746 29.73 6.46 -1.88
N ALA A 747 29.29 5.28 -1.45
CA ALA A 747 27.95 4.75 -1.65
C ALA A 747 27.42 4.04 -0.40
N TRP A 748 26.10 3.90 -0.32
CA TRP A 748 25.43 3.10 0.70
C TRP A 748 25.50 1.61 0.36
N GLY A 749 25.67 0.76 1.37
CA GLY A 749 25.80 -0.69 1.25
C GLY A 749 26.29 -1.33 2.55
N PRO A 750 26.48 -2.65 2.58
CA PRO A 750 26.93 -3.41 3.75
C PRO A 750 28.17 -2.84 4.46
N TRP A 751 28.22 -2.96 5.78
CA TRP A 751 29.33 -2.48 6.63
C TRP A 751 29.65 -3.41 7.82
N MET A 752 28.98 -4.56 7.94
CA MET A 752 29.11 -5.59 8.99
C MET A 752 29.20 -7.01 8.41
#